data_AF-A0A7W1X9K0-F1
#
_entry.id   AF-A0A7W1X9K0-F1
#
_cell.length_a   1.000
_cell.length_b   1.000
_cell.length_c   1.000
_cell.angle_alpha   90.00
_cell.angle_beta   90.00
_cell.angle_gamma   90.00
#
_symmetry.space_group_name_H-M   'P 1'
#
loop_
_entity.id
_entity.type
_entity.pdbx_description
1 polymer ?
#
loop_
_entity_poly.entity_id
_entity_poly.type
_entity_poly.pdbx_seq_one_letter_code
_entity_poly.pdbx_strand_id
1 'polypeptide(L)'
;MKAFFASLMLFVLLGQSLLPDSTGNPAAGTLWQKPLYGDYGAEIREKKPRADGLFHVDTPQMIHHLKDLKVNTYFYLVWHQPSDWDDLRNEFLPAAQKAGIRVWVYLVPPSETAIHSPEPYGKDYVAWARAVARLSLRYPNLQGIVMDDFSENLSFFTPAVLKAIKDAGKKENPSFQFLPQIYYPYITDGLLKAYRPYFDGVVMSFRDDQFRNTQKIDRLVDQIDTMQARTRKVGLPFILMLYTSKLSATPASPSVYYVEGALKLALHRLKLRQIQGVVTYLLQKEFTAEDNENIAPSGMGYANLFVPAGMKNRNENNVQWVQRIYLPPSPSYELTFWHMSTYPASGKPISIQKQLWIDDCLVWKKPLNATPSEKWVKETVHLTPYLKGKRTALLSLRLSVKEKDQADWAYAGFDHLQTKGFVVQNADFEERDKHWTVMSTSRGLIGEILIYDPGRRYRVYQAIKTHLTAFDLYQTMVESTDQPLLARQADHLLNCVLLKQDQSALQTLEQMTQNLIFDKSVSLMAKKRLIQEIYQLYRILDAQSLGNKAVDLSSSTAFFDIPCTPEIPINSDTHSRADRHIAGFTNHQKSFGEHDRTSHSHPGHKKQTMANRAWSTFLPDRSPACENCRRHRQWPGGFQEC
;
A
#
# COMPACT_ATOMS: atom_id res chain seq x y z
N MET A 1 9.59 21.58 8.03
CA MET A 1 8.74 20.45 8.44
C MET A 1 9.33 19.60 9.57
N LYS A 2 10.53 19.01 9.42
CA LYS A 2 11.15 18.07 10.39
C LYS A 2 11.00 18.43 11.88
N ALA A 3 11.28 19.68 12.28
CA ALA A 3 11.15 20.14 13.68
C ALA A 3 9.72 20.07 14.25
N PHE A 4 8.69 20.25 13.42
CA PHE A 4 7.28 20.21 13.87
C PHE A 4 6.81 18.77 14.15
N PHE A 5 7.26 17.81 13.33
CA PHE A 5 7.04 16.37 13.60
C PHE A 5 7.75 15.92 14.88
N ALA A 6 8.98 16.40 15.13
CA ALA A 6 9.70 16.11 16.36
C ALA A 6 8.96 16.61 17.61
N SER A 7 8.51 17.87 17.62
CA SER A 7 7.75 18.42 18.77
C SER A 7 6.41 17.73 18.98
N LEU A 8 5.68 17.37 17.91
CA LEU A 8 4.37 16.72 18.02
C LEU A 8 4.49 15.29 18.58
N MET A 9 5.49 14.51 18.17
CA MET A 9 5.73 13.19 18.79
C MET A 9 6.20 13.33 20.24
N LEU A 10 7.07 14.29 20.57
CA LEU A 10 7.59 14.45 21.93
C LEU A 10 6.47 14.75 22.95
N PHE A 11 5.49 15.58 22.60
CA PHE A 11 4.35 15.88 23.47
C PHE A 11 3.34 14.74 23.62
N VAL A 12 3.20 13.86 22.62
CA VAL A 12 2.32 12.67 22.71
C VAL A 12 2.98 11.54 23.51
N LEU A 13 4.31 11.42 23.49
CA LEU A 13 5.06 10.31 24.08
C LEU A 13 5.58 10.55 25.51
N LEU A 14 5.46 11.78 26.03
CA LEU A 14 5.74 12.10 27.44
C LEU A 14 4.52 11.96 28.37
N GLY A 15 3.39 11.47 27.86
CA GLY A 15 2.31 10.96 28.70
C GLY A 15 2.81 9.82 29.58
N GLN A 16 2.52 9.87 30.88
CA GLN A 16 3.03 8.91 31.86
C GLN A 16 2.72 7.46 31.47
N SER A 17 3.61 6.54 31.85
CA SER A 17 3.50 5.09 31.60
C SER A 17 2.41 4.44 32.45
N LEU A 18 1.16 4.82 32.23
CA LEU A 18 -0.03 4.18 32.76
C LEU A 18 -0.17 2.82 32.05
N LEU A 19 0.07 1.74 32.80
CA LEU A 19 -0.28 0.39 32.36
C LEU A 19 -1.79 0.37 32.05
N PRO A 20 -2.22 -0.26 30.94
CA PRO A 20 -3.60 -0.15 30.47
C PRO A 20 -4.56 -0.75 31.49
N ASP A 21 -5.54 0.08 31.88
CA ASP A 21 -6.54 -0.24 32.90
C ASP A 21 -7.27 -1.55 32.55
N SER A 22 -7.35 -2.48 33.51
CA SER A 22 -7.74 -3.88 33.22
C SER A 22 -9.24 -4.07 33.00
N THR A 23 -10.03 -2.99 33.02
CA THR A 23 -11.49 -2.97 32.85
C THR A 23 -11.92 -3.18 31.38
N GLY A 24 -11.32 -4.15 30.71
CA GLY A 24 -11.65 -4.52 29.33
C GLY A 24 -13.09 -5.02 29.22
N ASN A 25 -13.87 -4.49 28.26
CA ASN A 25 -15.27 -4.86 28.08
C ASN A 25 -15.38 -6.36 27.68
N PRO A 26 -15.98 -7.23 28.52
CA PRO A 26 -15.96 -8.69 28.32
C PRO A 26 -16.82 -9.17 27.14
N ALA A 27 -17.57 -8.27 26.48
CA ALA A 27 -18.36 -8.60 25.28
C ALA A 27 -17.51 -8.82 24.01
N ALA A 28 -16.21 -8.51 24.03
CA ALA A 28 -15.31 -8.81 22.92
C ALA A 28 -14.87 -10.28 22.95
N GLY A 29 -15.32 -11.07 21.97
CA GLY A 29 -14.95 -12.49 21.85
C GLY A 29 -13.43 -12.73 21.74
N THR A 30 -12.99 -13.93 22.11
CA THR A 30 -11.57 -14.30 22.32
C THR A 30 -10.60 -13.90 21.21
N LEU A 31 -11.04 -13.84 19.94
CA LEU A 31 -10.22 -13.41 18.81
C LEU A 31 -9.55 -12.04 19.02
N TRP A 32 -10.24 -11.13 19.72
CA TRP A 32 -9.83 -9.74 19.92
C TRP A 32 -8.95 -9.51 21.16
N GLN A 33 -8.59 -10.58 21.87
CA GLN A 33 -7.66 -10.52 23.02
C GLN A 33 -6.21 -10.27 22.60
N LYS A 34 -5.83 -10.68 21.37
CA LYS A 34 -4.50 -10.43 20.79
C LYS A 34 -4.59 -9.42 19.64
N PRO A 35 -3.66 -8.44 19.55
CA PRO A 35 -3.67 -7.45 18.49
C PRO A 35 -3.53 -8.10 17.11
N LEU A 36 -4.26 -7.56 16.13
CA LEU A 36 -4.14 -7.95 14.74
C LEU A 36 -3.11 -7.06 14.05
N TYR A 37 -2.03 -7.64 13.52
CA TYR A 37 -1.10 -6.97 12.63
C TYR A 37 -0.98 -7.82 11.39
N GLY A 38 -1.46 -7.29 10.26
CA GLY A 38 -1.76 -8.06 9.07
C GLY A 38 -1.45 -7.36 7.76
N ASP A 39 -1.71 -8.09 6.67
CA ASP A 39 -1.54 -7.63 5.30
C ASP A 39 -2.71 -8.08 4.40
N TYR A 40 -2.92 -7.39 3.28
CA TYR A 40 -4.00 -7.63 2.33
C TYR A 40 -3.49 -7.60 0.88
N GLY A 41 -3.81 -8.67 0.13
CA GLY A 41 -3.62 -8.74 -1.32
C GLY A 41 -2.17 -8.57 -1.79
N ALA A 42 -1.99 -8.19 -3.06
CA ALA A 42 -0.70 -8.24 -3.76
C ALA A 42 -0.03 -9.61 -3.55
N GLU A 43 -0.76 -10.66 -3.93
CA GLU A 43 -0.35 -12.05 -3.86
C GLU A 43 0.66 -12.39 -4.95
N ILE A 44 1.69 -13.15 -4.58
CA ILE A 44 2.69 -13.65 -5.52
C ILE A 44 2.09 -14.85 -6.24
N ARG A 45 2.22 -14.91 -7.56
CA ARG A 45 1.77 -16.04 -8.39
C ARG A 45 2.95 -16.78 -9.00
N GLU A 46 2.74 -18.06 -9.30
CA GLU A 46 3.75 -18.91 -9.91
C GLU A 46 4.21 -18.32 -11.25
N LYS A 47 5.51 -18.40 -11.57
CA LYS A 47 6.09 -17.76 -12.77
C LYS A 47 5.77 -18.48 -14.09
N LYS A 48 5.00 -19.56 -14.03
CA LYS A 48 4.53 -20.38 -15.15
C LYS A 48 3.14 -20.89 -14.80
N PRO A 49 2.23 -21.05 -15.76
CA PRO A 49 0.93 -21.64 -15.47
C PRO A 49 1.06 -23.15 -15.19
N ARG A 50 0.11 -23.71 -14.44
CA ARG A 50 -0.01 -25.16 -14.21
C ARG A 50 -0.69 -25.84 -15.40
N ALA A 51 -0.98 -27.14 -15.27
CA ALA A 51 -1.52 -27.98 -16.35
C ALA A 51 -2.96 -27.62 -16.79
N ASP A 52 -3.68 -26.83 -16.01
CA ASP A 52 -4.97 -26.22 -16.36
C ASP A 52 -4.85 -24.86 -17.09
N GLY A 53 -3.63 -24.34 -17.21
CA GLY A 53 -3.34 -23.04 -17.83
C GLY A 53 -3.40 -21.84 -16.88
N LEU A 54 -3.65 -22.04 -15.58
CA LEU A 54 -3.82 -20.95 -14.61
C LEU A 54 -2.52 -20.60 -13.88
N PHE A 55 -2.39 -19.34 -13.46
CA PHE A 55 -1.29 -18.84 -12.63
C PHE A 55 -1.72 -18.82 -11.16
N HIS A 56 -1.45 -19.92 -10.47
CA HIS A 56 -1.82 -20.12 -9.07
C HIS A 56 -1.02 -19.21 -8.13
N VAL A 57 -1.54 -19.00 -6.92
CA VAL A 57 -0.79 -18.31 -5.85
C VAL A 57 0.39 -19.16 -5.40
N ASP A 58 1.61 -18.60 -5.45
CA ASP A 58 2.83 -19.24 -4.93
C ASP A 58 2.76 -19.23 -3.39
N THR A 59 2.05 -20.23 -2.85
CA THR A 59 1.83 -20.40 -1.42
C THR A 59 3.15 -20.51 -0.64
N PRO A 60 4.18 -21.26 -1.09
CA PRO A 60 5.50 -21.26 -0.45
C PRO A 60 6.13 -19.87 -0.32
N GLN A 61 6.18 -19.08 -1.41
CA GLN A 61 6.79 -17.76 -1.40
C GLN A 61 5.94 -16.74 -0.62
N MET A 62 4.61 -16.80 -0.73
CA MET A 62 3.70 -15.97 0.08
C MET A 62 3.87 -16.21 1.58
N ILE A 63 3.88 -17.47 2.02
CA ILE A 63 4.08 -17.81 3.44
C ILE A 63 5.49 -17.44 3.92
N HIS A 64 6.50 -17.46 3.05
CA HIS A 64 7.82 -16.93 3.38
C HIS A 64 7.76 -15.41 3.67
N HIS A 65 7.22 -14.60 2.75
CA HIS A 65 7.16 -13.14 2.93
C HIS A 65 6.25 -12.70 4.09
N LEU A 66 5.10 -13.35 4.30
CA LEU A 66 4.22 -13.02 5.42
C LEU A 66 4.89 -13.29 6.78
N LYS A 67 5.66 -14.38 6.89
CA LYS A 67 6.46 -14.66 8.10
C LYS A 67 7.65 -13.70 8.26
N ASP A 68 8.29 -13.29 7.17
CA ASP A 68 9.40 -12.34 7.17
C ASP A 68 8.97 -10.92 7.55
N LEU A 69 7.74 -10.53 7.16
CA LEU A 69 7.03 -9.33 7.61
C LEU A 69 6.52 -9.41 9.05
N LYS A 70 6.57 -10.59 9.69
CA LYS A 70 6.00 -10.86 11.02
C LYS A 70 4.48 -10.69 11.14
N VAL A 71 3.72 -10.66 10.05
CA VAL A 71 2.26 -10.51 10.15
C VAL A 71 1.59 -11.76 10.73
N ASN A 72 0.67 -11.57 11.68
CA ASN A 72 -0.09 -12.65 12.33
C ASN A 72 -1.43 -12.95 11.64
N THR A 73 -1.81 -12.14 10.64
CA THR A 73 -3.06 -12.26 9.90
C THR A 73 -2.85 -11.88 8.43
N TYR A 74 -3.47 -12.61 7.49
CA TYR A 74 -3.57 -12.23 6.09
C TYR A 74 -5.03 -12.15 5.64
N PHE A 75 -5.37 -11.09 4.91
CA PHE A 75 -6.64 -10.96 4.20
C PHE A 75 -6.43 -11.47 2.78
N TYR A 76 -6.94 -12.68 2.51
CA TYR A 76 -6.76 -13.38 1.24
C TYR A 76 -7.88 -12.97 0.28
N LEU A 77 -7.51 -12.21 -0.75
CA LEU A 77 -8.40 -11.81 -1.83
C LEU A 77 -8.76 -13.02 -2.71
N VAL A 78 -10.04 -13.16 -3.04
CA VAL A 78 -10.53 -14.12 -4.04
C VAL A 78 -11.15 -13.31 -5.18
N TRP A 79 -10.38 -13.03 -6.23
CA TRP A 79 -10.83 -12.14 -7.32
C TRP A 79 -10.01 -12.18 -8.62
N HIS A 80 -8.69 -12.41 -8.58
CA HIS A 80 -7.82 -12.19 -9.73
C HIS A 80 -7.69 -13.41 -10.66
N GLN A 81 -7.95 -14.63 -10.17
CA GLN A 81 -8.01 -15.85 -11.00
C GLN A 81 -9.15 -16.77 -10.56
N PRO A 82 -9.71 -17.59 -11.47
CA PRO A 82 -10.65 -18.66 -11.11
C PRO A 82 -10.08 -19.69 -10.13
N SER A 83 -8.75 -19.78 -9.99
CA SER A 83 -8.09 -20.67 -9.02
C SER A 83 -8.16 -20.17 -7.58
N ASP A 84 -8.41 -18.88 -7.31
CA ASP A 84 -8.14 -18.25 -6.00
C ASP A 84 -8.86 -18.94 -4.81
N TRP A 85 -10.08 -19.42 -5.01
CA TRP A 85 -10.81 -20.17 -3.98
C TRP A 85 -10.22 -21.57 -3.73
N ASP A 86 -9.69 -22.19 -4.78
CA ASP A 86 -9.06 -23.50 -4.73
C ASP A 86 -7.65 -23.42 -4.13
N ASP A 87 -6.86 -22.44 -4.56
CA ASP A 87 -5.56 -22.08 -3.99
C ASP A 87 -5.68 -21.81 -2.49
N LEU A 88 -6.70 -21.04 -2.08
CA LEU A 88 -7.02 -20.79 -0.68
C LEU A 88 -7.30 -22.10 0.09
N ARG A 89 -8.25 -22.91 -0.37
CA ARG A 89 -8.79 -24.05 0.40
C ARG A 89 -7.92 -25.31 0.37
N ASN A 90 -7.12 -25.49 -0.68
CA ASN A 90 -6.30 -26.68 -0.90
C ASN A 90 -4.84 -26.47 -0.43
N GLU A 91 -4.26 -25.27 -0.64
CA GLU A 91 -2.83 -25.03 -0.43
C GLU A 91 -2.55 -23.97 0.65
N PHE A 92 -3.14 -22.77 0.52
CA PHE A 92 -2.79 -21.63 1.36
C PHE A 92 -3.25 -21.79 2.82
N LEU A 93 -4.49 -22.23 3.08
CA LEU A 93 -4.98 -22.41 4.46
C LEU A 93 -4.15 -23.42 5.28
N PRO A 94 -3.83 -24.64 4.78
CA PRO A 94 -2.89 -25.55 5.44
C PRO A 94 -1.53 -24.91 5.75
N ALA A 95 -0.95 -24.18 4.80
CA ALA A 95 0.37 -23.57 4.95
C ALA A 95 0.35 -22.40 5.94
N ALA A 96 -0.67 -21.54 5.88
CA ALA A 96 -0.93 -20.47 6.83
C ALA A 96 -1.18 -21.00 8.25
N GLN A 97 -1.94 -22.09 8.41
CA GLN A 97 -2.17 -22.72 9.71
C GLN A 97 -0.85 -23.26 10.31
N LYS A 98 -0.01 -23.92 9.49
CA LYS A 98 1.33 -24.37 9.88
C LYS A 98 2.29 -23.20 10.19
N ALA A 99 2.05 -22.04 9.61
CA ALA A 99 2.80 -20.80 9.88
C ALA A 99 2.30 -20.01 11.10
N GLY A 100 1.15 -20.35 11.67
CA GLY A 100 0.51 -19.58 12.75
C GLY A 100 -0.25 -18.33 12.27
N ILE A 101 -0.49 -18.21 10.96
CA ILE A 101 -1.12 -17.04 10.33
C ILE A 101 -2.64 -17.24 10.30
N ARG A 102 -3.38 -16.29 10.89
CA ARG A 102 -4.85 -16.19 10.76
C ARG A 102 -5.19 -15.76 9.33
N VAL A 103 -6.28 -16.27 8.77
CA VAL A 103 -6.74 -15.92 7.42
C VAL A 103 -8.17 -15.41 7.47
N TRP A 104 -8.47 -14.44 6.62
CA TRP A 104 -9.83 -14.02 6.29
C TRP A 104 -10.01 -14.12 4.78
N VAL A 105 -11.20 -14.47 4.31
CA VAL A 105 -11.55 -14.33 2.89
C VAL A 105 -11.95 -12.88 2.66
N TYR A 106 -11.26 -12.20 1.76
CA TYR A 106 -11.56 -10.83 1.36
C TYR A 106 -12.28 -10.88 0.02
N LEU A 107 -13.49 -10.30 -0.03
CA LEU A 107 -14.38 -10.38 -1.19
C LEU A 107 -14.71 -8.98 -1.71
N VAL A 108 -14.72 -8.86 -3.04
CA VAL A 108 -15.08 -7.63 -3.75
C VAL A 108 -16.60 -7.34 -3.70
N PRO A 109 -17.00 -6.07 -3.79
CA PRO A 109 -18.39 -5.63 -3.73
C PRO A 109 -19.21 -5.97 -4.98
N PRO A 110 -20.55 -5.88 -4.88
CA PRO A 110 -21.48 -6.02 -6.01
C PRO A 110 -21.20 -5.11 -7.21
N SER A 111 -20.55 -3.96 -7.00
CA SER A 111 -20.12 -3.03 -8.05
C SER A 111 -19.01 -3.62 -8.94
N GLU A 112 -17.96 -4.20 -8.35
CA GLU A 112 -16.76 -4.65 -9.09
C GLU A 112 -16.91 -5.99 -9.79
N THR A 113 -17.82 -6.84 -9.30
CA THR A 113 -18.14 -8.14 -9.94
C THR A 113 -18.65 -8.05 -11.38
N ALA A 114 -18.97 -6.85 -11.89
CA ALA A 114 -19.27 -6.61 -13.30
C ALA A 114 -18.02 -6.64 -14.21
N ILE A 115 -16.82 -6.43 -13.65
CA ILE A 115 -15.53 -6.51 -14.34
C ILE A 115 -14.98 -7.93 -14.25
N HIS A 116 -14.92 -8.49 -13.03
CA HIS A 116 -14.58 -9.88 -12.79
C HIS A 116 -15.35 -10.41 -11.57
N SER A 117 -16.10 -11.49 -11.75
CA SER A 117 -16.90 -12.13 -10.70
C SER A 117 -16.03 -13.07 -9.86
N PRO A 118 -16.04 -12.99 -8.51
CA PRO A 118 -15.27 -13.90 -7.67
C PRO A 118 -15.88 -15.31 -7.72
N GLU A 119 -15.20 -16.25 -8.35
CA GLU A 119 -15.65 -17.64 -8.47
C GLU A 119 -15.45 -18.41 -7.15
N PRO A 120 -16.34 -19.38 -6.79
CA PRO A 120 -17.39 -19.96 -7.62
C PRO A 120 -18.82 -19.46 -7.32
N TYR A 121 -18.99 -18.38 -6.56
CA TYR A 121 -20.32 -17.91 -6.07
C TYR A 121 -20.71 -16.50 -6.52
N GLY A 122 -19.78 -15.72 -7.07
CA GLY A 122 -20.02 -14.35 -7.54
C GLY A 122 -20.68 -13.47 -6.49
N LYS A 123 -21.87 -12.92 -6.84
CA LYS A 123 -22.70 -12.08 -5.97
C LYS A 123 -23.48 -12.85 -4.89
N ASP A 124 -23.45 -14.18 -4.82
CA ASP A 124 -24.11 -14.91 -3.72
C ASP A 124 -23.25 -14.91 -2.44
N TYR A 125 -23.28 -13.78 -1.74
CA TYR A 125 -22.61 -13.61 -0.46
C TYR A 125 -23.16 -14.51 0.66
N VAL A 126 -24.35 -15.11 0.48
CA VAL A 126 -24.94 -16.09 1.40
C VAL A 126 -24.33 -17.47 1.18
N ALA A 127 -24.07 -17.86 -0.08
CA ALA A 127 -23.25 -19.02 -0.41
C ALA A 127 -21.80 -18.85 0.04
N TRP A 128 -21.19 -17.67 -0.18
CA TRP A 128 -19.86 -17.35 0.35
C TRP A 128 -19.78 -17.53 1.88
N ALA A 129 -20.67 -16.92 2.65
CA ALA A 129 -20.67 -17.06 4.11
C ALA A 129 -20.82 -18.52 4.56
N ARG A 130 -21.68 -19.29 3.89
CA ARG A 130 -21.85 -20.74 4.15
C ARG A 130 -20.57 -21.53 3.84
N ALA A 131 -19.94 -21.29 2.70
CA ALA A 131 -18.73 -21.99 2.27
C ALA A 131 -17.53 -21.68 3.18
N VAL A 132 -17.31 -20.39 3.50
CA VAL A 132 -16.24 -19.92 4.39
C VAL A 132 -16.43 -20.44 5.82
N ALA A 133 -17.66 -20.39 6.36
CA ALA A 133 -17.96 -20.92 7.69
C ALA A 133 -17.78 -22.44 7.77
N ARG A 134 -18.19 -23.21 6.76
CA ARG A 134 -17.96 -24.66 6.71
C ARG A 134 -16.47 -24.99 6.58
N LEU A 135 -15.72 -24.21 5.80
CA LEU A 135 -14.27 -24.38 5.63
C LEU A 135 -13.48 -24.09 6.92
N SER A 136 -13.91 -23.11 7.74
CA SER A 136 -13.25 -22.80 9.01
C SER A 136 -13.39 -23.87 10.10
N LEU A 137 -14.34 -24.80 9.96
CA LEU A 137 -14.40 -26.01 10.81
C LEU A 137 -13.19 -26.94 10.56
N ARG A 138 -12.67 -26.98 9.33
CA ARG A 138 -11.48 -27.76 8.95
C ARG A 138 -10.18 -27.00 9.21
N TYR A 139 -10.21 -25.68 9.05
CA TYR A 139 -9.04 -24.80 9.22
C TYR A 139 -9.37 -23.67 10.22
N PRO A 140 -9.21 -23.88 11.55
CA PRO A 140 -9.55 -22.90 12.57
C PRO A 140 -8.75 -21.58 12.52
N ASN A 141 -7.71 -21.49 11.69
CA ASN A 141 -7.05 -20.22 11.40
C ASN A 141 -7.86 -19.32 10.44
N LEU A 142 -8.84 -19.86 9.70
CA LEU A 142 -9.80 -19.08 8.91
C LEU A 142 -10.90 -18.49 9.81
N GLN A 143 -10.97 -17.16 9.89
CA GLN A 143 -11.85 -16.47 10.86
C GLN A 143 -13.24 -16.11 10.30
N GLY A 144 -13.33 -15.83 9.00
CA GLY A 144 -14.56 -15.31 8.39
C GLY A 144 -14.31 -14.53 7.10
N ILE A 145 -15.23 -13.61 6.81
CA ILE A 145 -15.22 -12.75 5.62
C ILE A 145 -14.88 -11.30 5.99
N VAL A 146 -14.07 -10.66 5.15
CA VAL A 146 -14.01 -9.20 5.03
C VAL A 146 -14.67 -8.81 3.70
N MET A 147 -15.50 -7.76 3.72
CA MET A 147 -16.19 -7.25 2.54
C MET A 147 -15.61 -5.90 2.13
N ASP A 148 -15.08 -5.79 0.91
CA ASP A 148 -14.51 -4.53 0.40
C ASP A 148 -15.61 -3.52 0.02
N ASP A 149 -15.26 -2.23 0.02
CA ASP A 149 -16.09 -1.09 -0.43
C ASP A 149 -17.56 -1.12 0.03
N PHE A 150 -17.81 -1.63 1.25
CA PHE A 150 -19.15 -1.84 1.81
C PHE A 150 -19.97 -0.54 1.88
N SER A 151 -19.30 0.57 2.23
CA SER A 151 -19.92 1.91 2.30
C SER A 151 -20.53 2.38 0.99
N GLU A 152 -19.91 2.04 -0.14
CA GLU A 152 -20.38 2.48 -1.46
C GLU A 152 -21.48 1.54 -2.02
N ASN A 153 -21.71 0.38 -1.35
CA ASN A 153 -22.61 -0.69 -1.80
C ASN A 153 -23.83 -0.92 -0.87
N LEU A 154 -24.15 0.05 -0.02
CA LEU A 154 -25.24 -0.03 0.97
C LEU A 154 -26.65 -0.21 0.39
N SER A 155 -26.85 0.08 -0.91
CA SER A 155 -28.09 -0.19 -1.65
C SER A 155 -28.35 -1.70 -1.81
N PHE A 156 -27.30 -2.51 -1.95
CA PHE A 156 -27.36 -3.97 -1.95
C PHE A 156 -27.22 -4.52 -0.52
N PHE A 157 -26.23 -4.02 0.24
CA PHE A 157 -25.89 -4.49 1.59
C PHE A 157 -26.86 -3.99 2.68
N THR A 158 -28.16 -4.20 2.47
CA THR A 158 -29.21 -3.87 3.45
C THR A 158 -29.12 -4.71 4.73
N PRO A 159 -29.70 -4.28 5.86
CA PRO A 159 -29.73 -5.06 7.10
C PRO A 159 -30.35 -6.46 6.95
N ALA A 160 -31.31 -6.64 6.03
CA ALA A 160 -31.92 -7.94 5.75
C ALA A 160 -30.95 -8.88 5.01
N VAL A 161 -30.21 -8.37 4.02
CA VAL A 161 -29.16 -9.12 3.32
C VAL A 161 -28.04 -9.49 4.28
N LEU A 162 -27.60 -8.56 5.13
CA LEU A 162 -26.57 -8.81 6.14
C LEU A 162 -27.02 -9.82 7.19
N LYS A 163 -28.30 -9.81 7.59
CA LYS A 163 -28.86 -10.88 8.42
C LYS A 163 -28.76 -12.24 7.73
N ALA A 164 -29.16 -12.35 6.46
CA ALA A 164 -29.10 -13.62 5.72
C ALA A 164 -27.67 -14.17 5.58
N ILE A 165 -26.70 -13.30 5.26
CA ILE A 165 -25.26 -13.62 5.21
C ILE A 165 -24.78 -14.12 6.58
N LYS A 166 -25.08 -13.37 7.64
CA LYS A 166 -24.62 -13.66 9.01
C LYS A 166 -25.26 -14.95 9.57
N ASP A 167 -26.56 -15.13 9.39
CA ASP A 167 -27.30 -16.34 9.78
C ASP A 167 -26.74 -17.58 9.06
N ALA A 168 -26.50 -17.49 7.75
CA ALA A 168 -25.99 -18.62 6.95
C ALA A 168 -24.58 -19.06 7.38
N GLY A 169 -23.68 -18.11 7.66
CA GLY A 169 -22.36 -18.42 8.20
C GLY A 169 -22.44 -18.96 9.63
N LYS A 170 -23.21 -18.33 10.52
CA LYS A 170 -23.37 -18.78 11.92
C LYS A 170 -24.04 -20.16 12.05
N LYS A 171 -24.89 -20.55 11.10
CA LYS A 171 -25.52 -21.89 11.04
C LYS A 171 -24.52 -23.01 10.75
N GLU A 172 -23.47 -22.74 9.97
CA GLU A 172 -22.42 -23.72 9.68
C GLU A 172 -21.33 -23.69 10.78
N ASN A 173 -20.94 -22.50 11.24
CA ASN A 173 -19.99 -22.33 12.34
C ASN A 173 -20.41 -21.15 13.25
N PRO A 174 -20.82 -21.39 14.51
CA PRO A 174 -21.16 -20.34 15.47
C PRO A 174 -20.06 -19.30 15.73
N SER A 175 -18.79 -19.61 15.43
CA SER A 175 -17.67 -18.67 15.53
C SER A 175 -17.54 -17.72 14.33
N PHE A 176 -18.20 -17.99 13.20
CA PHE A 176 -18.04 -17.24 11.93
C PHE A 176 -18.18 -15.72 12.07
N GLN A 177 -17.22 -14.97 11.51
CA GLN A 177 -17.15 -13.51 11.60
C GLN A 177 -17.31 -12.82 10.23
N PHE A 178 -17.77 -11.57 10.28
CA PHE A 178 -17.98 -10.68 9.16
C PHE A 178 -17.48 -9.27 9.52
N LEU A 179 -16.56 -8.75 8.71
CA LEU A 179 -16.01 -7.40 8.83
C LEU A 179 -16.30 -6.60 7.55
N PRO A 180 -17.01 -5.47 7.61
CA PRO A 180 -17.06 -4.53 6.50
C PRO A 180 -15.77 -3.69 6.47
N GLN A 181 -15.24 -3.46 5.27
CA GLN A 181 -14.42 -2.29 4.97
C GLN A 181 -15.36 -1.09 4.84
N ILE A 182 -15.08 0.01 5.55
CA ILE A 182 -15.91 1.22 5.50
C ILE A 182 -15.00 2.45 5.46
N TYR A 183 -15.26 3.40 4.56
CA TYR A 183 -14.52 4.67 4.53
C TYR A 183 -14.95 5.65 5.63
N TYR A 184 -14.03 6.49 6.09
CA TYR A 184 -14.18 7.35 7.28
C TYR A 184 -15.49 8.18 7.34
N PRO A 185 -15.99 8.78 6.23
CA PRO A 185 -17.20 9.59 6.26
C PRO A 185 -18.47 8.78 6.60
N TYR A 186 -18.50 7.50 6.22
CA TYR A 186 -19.69 6.65 6.33
C TYR A 186 -19.81 5.93 7.69
N ILE A 187 -18.71 5.81 8.45
CA ILE A 187 -18.70 5.25 9.81
C ILE A 187 -19.37 6.21 10.80
N THR A 188 -20.69 6.37 10.67
CA THR A 188 -21.52 7.26 11.47
C THR A 188 -22.17 6.50 12.63
N ASP A 189 -22.52 7.20 13.72
CA ASP A 189 -23.30 6.61 14.82
C ASP A 189 -24.60 5.96 14.32
N GLY A 190 -25.23 6.51 13.27
CA GLY A 190 -26.43 5.97 12.63
C GLY A 190 -26.17 4.65 11.88
N LEU A 191 -25.15 4.59 11.02
CA LEU A 191 -24.76 3.36 10.33
C LEU A 191 -24.36 2.27 11.34
N LEU A 192 -23.49 2.61 12.30
CA LEU A 192 -23.06 1.67 13.32
C LEU A 192 -24.24 1.13 14.14
N LYS A 193 -25.20 1.98 14.53
CA LYS A 193 -26.43 1.53 15.23
C LYS A 193 -27.28 0.59 14.37
N ALA A 194 -27.44 0.88 13.08
CA ALA A 194 -28.28 0.08 12.18
C ALA A 194 -27.68 -1.31 11.87
N TYR A 195 -26.36 -1.41 11.76
CA TYR A 195 -25.67 -2.64 11.35
C TYR A 195 -24.96 -3.41 12.48
N ARG A 196 -24.91 -2.87 13.71
CA ARG A 196 -24.23 -3.51 14.85
C ARG A 196 -24.54 -5.02 15.05
N PRO A 197 -25.77 -5.53 14.86
CA PRO A 197 -26.06 -6.96 15.03
C PRO A 197 -25.31 -7.90 14.06
N TYR A 198 -24.79 -7.38 12.95
CA TYR A 198 -24.22 -8.19 11.86
C TYR A 198 -22.69 -8.12 11.79
N PHE A 199 -22.09 -7.08 12.37
CA PHE A 199 -20.63 -6.86 12.36
C PHE A 199 -19.96 -7.42 13.62
N ASP A 200 -18.81 -8.08 13.47
CA ASP A 200 -17.95 -8.51 14.59
C ASP A 200 -16.79 -7.52 14.85
N GLY A 201 -16.64 -6.51 13.98
CA GLY A 201 -15.66 -5.42 13.99
C GLY A 201 -15.83 -4.54 12.75
N VAL A 202 -14.97 -3.54 12.55
CA VAL A 202 -14.94 -2.67 11.36
C VAL A 202 -13.50 -2.48 10.88
N VAL A 203 -13.28 -2.56 9.56
CA VAL A 203 -12.04 -2.15 8.90
C VAL A 203 -12.23 -0.75 8.31
N MET A 204 -11.31 0.18 8.52
CA MET A 204 -11.31 1.49 7.84
C MET A 204 -10.00 1.68 7.08
N SER A 205 -10.07 1.82 5.76
CA SER A 205 -8.90 2.17 4.95
C SER A 205 -8.64 3.67 5.00
N PHE A 206 -7.50 4.08 5.55
CA PHE A 206 -7.15 5.49 5.68
C PHE A 206 -6.71 6.08 4.35
N ARG A 207 -7.50 7.03 3.85
CA ARG A 207 -7.27 7.84 2.64
C ARG A 207 -7.32 9.35 2.93
N ASP A 208 -7.26 9.76 4.20
CA ASP A 208 -7.66 11.10 4.66
C ASP A 208 -8.93 11.61 3.94
N ASP A 209 -10.07 10.91 4.08
CA ASP A 209 -11.23 11.07 3.17
C ASP A 209 -11.84 12.49 3.10
N GLN A 210 -11.49 13.43 3.98
CA GLN A 210 -11.84 14.85 3.82
C GLN A 210 -11.13 15.52 2.63
N PHE A 211 -9.92 15.03 2.29
CA PHE A 211 -9.04 15.51 1.25
C PHE A 211 -8.46 14.34 0.43
N ARG A 212 -9.22 13.24 0.32
CA ARG A 212 -8.92 11.93 -0.29
C ARG A 212 -7.53 11.80 -0.97
N ASN A 213 -6.51 11.48 -0.19
CA ASN A 213 -5.10 11.39 -0.61
C ASN A 213 -4.34 10.27 0.15
N THR A 214 -3.15 9.91 -0.35
CA THR A 214 -2.16 9.05 0.34
C THR A 214 -0.80 9.72 0.42
N GLN A 215 -0.83 11.03 0.68
CA GLN A 215 0.32 11.94 0.72
C GLN A 215 0.56 12.47 2.14
N LYS A 216 -0.52 12.66 2.91
CA LYS A 216 -0.50 13.27 4.26
C LYS A 216 -1.01 12.31 5.34
N ILE A 217 -0.37 12.37 6.50
CA ILE A 217 -0.74 11.62 7.71
C ILE A 217 -1.13 12.54 8.88
N ASP A 218 -1.20 13.86 8.66
CA ASP A 218 -1.44 14.88 9.69
C ASP A 218 -2.79 14.72 10.39
N ARG A 219 -3.77 14.15 9.68
CA ARG A 219 -5.13 13.88 10.17
C ARG A 219 -5.37 12.42 10.57
N LEU A 220 -4.36 11.56 10.51
CA LEU A 220 -4.51 10.13 10.83
C LEU A 220 -4.91 9.92 12.29
N VAL A 221 -4.30 10.65 13.22
CA VAL A 221 -4.59 10.54 14.66
C VAL A 221 -6.02 10.98 14.97
N ASP A 222 -6.44 12.16 14.48
CA ASP A 222 -7.81 12.67 14.61
C ASP A 222 -8.86 11.64 14.12
N GLN A 223 -8.57 10.98 12.99
CA GLN A 223 -9.47 9.98 12.40
C GLN A 223 -9.49 8.68 13.20
N ILE A 224 -8.34 8.16 13.65
CA ILE A 224 -8.26 7.00 14.54
C ILE A 224 -9.05 7.25 15.82
N ASP A 225 -8.81 8.37 16.49
CA ASP A 225 -9.40 8.68 17.80
C ASP A 225 -10.92 8.92 17.67
N THR A 226 -11.35 9.55 16.57
CA THR A 226 -12.79 9.67 16.23
C THR A 226 -13.43 8.31 15.97
N MET A 227 -12.77 7.41 15.22
CA MET A 227 -13.29 6.08 14.94
C MET A 227 -13.35 5.23 16.20
N GLN A 228 -12.30 5.22 17.02
CA GLN A 228 -12.28 4.56 18.33
C GLN A 228 -13.47 5.03 19.19
N ALA A 229 -13.72 6.35 19.25
CA ALA A 229 -14.84 6.89 20.01
C ALA A 229 -16.20 6.40 19.49
N ARG A 230 -16.39 6.28 18.16
CA ARG A 230 -17.65 5.78 17.57
C ARG A 230 -17.82 4.26 17.75
N THR A 231 -16.80 3.46 17.44
CA THR A 231 -16.88 1.99 17.55
C THR A 231 -16.95 1.52 19.00
N ARG A 232 -16.29 2.21 19.95
CA ARG A 232 -16.39 1.89 21.38
C ARG A 232 -17.80 2.07 21.95
N LYS A 233 -18.58 3.08 21.51
CA LYS A 233 -19.98 3.28 21.93
C LYS A 233 -20.85 2.05 21.67
N VAL A 234 -20.62 1.36 20.55
CA VAL A 234 -21.38 0.17 20.13
C VAL A 234 -20.66 -1.15 20.44
N GLY A 235 -19.49 -1.10 21.08
CA GLY A 235 -18.68 -2.28 21.39
C GLY A 235 -18.26 -3.06 20.13
N LEU A 236 -17.73 -2.36 19.12
CA LEU A 236 -17.10 -2.98 17.94
C LEU A 236 -15.56 -2.82 17.99
N PRO A 237 -14.80 -3.88 17.73
CA PRO A 237 -13.39 -3.81 17.36
C PRO A 237 -13.16 -2.91 16.14
N PHE A 238 -12.07 -2.16 16.15
CA PHE A 238 -11.64 -1.29 15.05
C PHE A 238 -10.28 -1.74 14.52
N ILE A 239 -10.21 -2.03 13.22
CA ILE A 239 -9.00 -2.29 12.46
C ILE A 239 -8.73 -1.11 11.52
N LEU A 240 -7.53 -0.57 11.57
CA LEU A 240 -7.04 0.45 10.66
C LEU A 240 -6.33 -0.21 9.47
N MET A 241 -6.69 0.16 8.24
CA MET A 241 -6.02 -0.32 7.03
C MET A 241 -5.25 0.83 6.36
N LEU A 242 -4.00 0.58 5.96
CA LEU A 242 -3.06 1.60 5.47
C LEU A 242 -2.65 1.32 4.02
N TYR A 243 -2.86 2.31 3.13
CA TYR A 243 -2.43 2.20 1.73
C TYR A 243 -0.92 2.10 1.58
N THR A 244 -0.47 1.06 0.87
CA THR A 244 0.94 0.86 0.48
C THR A 244 1.13 0.79 -1.04
N SER A 245 0.04 0.85 -1.81
CA SER A 245 -0.01 1.00 -3.28
C SER A 245 -0.71 2.32 -3.67
N LYS A 246 -0.64 2.70 -4.96
CA LYS A 246 -1.37 3.85 -5.50
C LYS A 246 -2.87 3.78 -5.20
N LEU A 247 -3.41 4.84 -4.60
CA LEU A 247 -4.84 5.06 -4.52
C LEU A 247 -5.33 5.58 -5.88
N SER A 248 -6.46 5.08 -6.38
CA SER A 248 -7.09 5.63 -7.59
C SER A 248 -7.33 7.14 -7.43
N ALA A 249 -7.19 7.93 -8.50
CA ALA A 249 -7.35 9.39 -8.45
C ALA A 249 -6.36 10.14 -7.51
N THR A 250 -5.17 9.59 -7.24
CA THR A 250 -4.03 10.31 -6.63
C THR A 250 -2.82 10.33 -7.58
N PRO A 251 -1.90 11.32 -7.46
CA PRO A 251 -0.84 11.51 -8.47
C PRO A 251 0.20 10.39 -8.52
N ALA A 252 0.64 9.88 -7.36
CA ALA A 252 1.62 8.81 -7.24
C ALA A 252 1.27 7.85 -6.09
N SER A 253 1.97 6.72 -6.06
CA SER A 253 1.96 5.77 -4.96
C SER A 253 2.45 6.39 -3.64
N PRO A 254 1.92 5.99 -2.47
CA PRO A 254 2.34 6.53 -1.19
C PRO A 254 3.85 6.34 -0.97
N SER A 255 4.53 7.39 -0.50
CA SER A 255 5.98 7.35 -0.27
C SER A 255 6.37 6.46 0.91
N VAL A 256 7.63 6.04 0.97
CA VAL A 256 8.18 5.30 2.14
C VAL A 256 7.94 6.07 3.44
N TYR A 257 8.07 7.41 3.40
CA TYR A 257 7.80 8.29 4.54
C TYR A 257 6.32 8.26 4.98
N TYR A 258 5.37 8.30 4.03
CA TYR A 258 3.95 8.17 4.34
C TYR A 258 3.64 6.83 5.00
N VAL A 259 4.09 5.72 4.40
CA VAL A 259 3.78 4.37 4.90
C VAL A 259 4.42 4.12 6.27
N GLU A 260 5.70 4.48 6.44
CA GLU A 260 6.40 4.32 7.71
C GLU A 260 5.77 5.21 8.81
N GLY A 261 5.46 6.48 8.50
CA GLY A 261 4.83 7.41 9.44
C GLY A 261 3.42 6.97 9.86
N ALA A 262 2.61 6.51 8.91
CA ALA A 262 1.28 5.98 9.19
C ALA A 262 1.35 4.70 10.05
N LEU A 263 2.25 3.77 9.72
CA LEU A 263 2.43 2.54 10.48
C LEU A 263 2.93 2.80 11.91
N LYS A 264 3.84 3.76 12.11
CA LYS A 264 4.31 4.16 13.46
C LYS A 264 3.16 4.63 14.35
N LEU A 265 2.31 5.51 13.82
CA LEU A 265 1.13 6.02 14.53
C LEU A 265 0.12 4.90 14.82
N ALA A 266 -0.11 4.00 13.84
CA ALA A 266 -0.98 2.84 13.99
C ALA A 266 -0.48 1.86 15.07
N LEU A 267 0.81 1.51 15.06
CA LEU A 267 1.40 0.57 16.03
C LEU A 267 1.45 1.17 17.44
N HIS A 268 1.65 2.47 17.59
CA HIS A 268 1.51 3.16 18.87
C HIS A 268 0.05 3.07 19.39
N ARG A 269 -0.95 3.31 18.54
CA ARG A 269 -2.37 3.15 18.89
C ARG A 269 -2.76 1.69 19.17
N LEU A 270 -2.14 0.72 18.50
CA LEU A 270 -2.32 -0.72 18.73
C LEU A 270 -1.69 -1.19 20.04
N LYS A 271 -0.48 -0.69 20.37
CA LYS A 271 0.21 -0.89 21.66
C LYS A 271 -0.66 -0.45 22.83
N LEU A 272 -1.25 0.74 22.73
CA LEU A 272 -2.17 1.30 23.72
C LEU A 272 -3.57 0.66 23.71
N ARG A 273 -3.81 -0.39 22.91
CA ARG A 273 -5.11 -1.07 22.71
C ARG A 273 -6.24 -0.13 22.28
N GLN A 274 -5.91 1.04 21.72
CA GLN A 274 -6.87 2.04 21.23
C GLN A 274 -7.51 1.60 19.92
N ILE A 275 -6.78 0.83 19.11
CA ILE A 275 -7.30 0.03 17.99
C ILE A 275 -7.04 -1.45 18.25
N GLN A 276 -7.79 -2.34 17.61
CA GLN A 276 -7.66 -3.79 17.75
C GLN A 276 -6.84 -4.42 16.61
N GLY A 277 -6.64 -3.69 15.50
CA GLY A 277 -5.70 -4.12 14.48
C GLY A 277 -5.16 -3.03 13.54
N VAL A 278 -4.08 -3.38 12.86
CA VAL A 278 -3.53 -2.68 11.69
C VAL A 278 -3.36 -3.66 10.52
N VAL A 279 -3.67 -3.25 9.31
CA VAL A 279 -3.49 -4.03 8.07
C VAL A 279 -2.84 -3.16 6.98
N THR A 280 -1.87 -3.68 6.25
CA THR A 280 -1.35 -3.02 5.03
C THR A 280 -2.19 -3.39 3.82
N TYR A 281 -2.54 -2.41 2.98
CA TYR A 281 -3.32 -2.60 1.75
C TYR A 281 -2.38 -2.69 0.55
N LEU A 282 -2.46 -3.82 -0.16
CA LEU A 282 -1.71 -4.17 -1.38
C LEU A 282 -0.19 -3.99 -1.22
N LEU A 283 0.38 -4.55 -0.14
CA LEU A 283 1.83 -4.54 0.07
C LEU A 283 2.52 -5.42 -0.96
N GLN A 284 3.21 -4.79 -1.89
CA GLN A 284 3.95 -5.47 -2.93
C GLN A 284 5.10 -6.29 -2.34
N LYS A 285 5.08 -7.61 -2.59
CA LYS A 285 6.08 -8.58 -2.13
C LYS A 285 7.08 -8.93 -3.25
N GLU A 286 6.74 -8.63 -4.50
CA GLU A 286 7.68 -8.61 -5.62
C GLU A 286 8.31 -7.22 -5.75
N PHE A 287 9.63 -7.16 -5.69
CA PHE A 287 10.40 -5.92 -5.62
C PHE A 287 10.85 -5.40 -6.99
N THR A 288 9.94 -5.45 -7.96
CA THR A 288 10.11 -4.82 -9.29
C THR A 288 10.01 -3.29 -9.19
N ALA A 289 10.58 -2.59 -10.18
CA ALA A 289 10.45 -1.15 -10.29
C ALA A 289 9.04 -0.76 -10.80
N GLU A 290 8.59 0.44 -10.46
CA GLU A 290 7.25 0.95 -10.81
C GLU A 290 7.34 1.97 -11.96
N ASP A 291 7.84 1.51 -13.11
CA ASP A 291 8.32 2.35 -14.22
C ASP A 291 7.23 3.25 -14.83
N ASN A 292 5.97 2.90 -14.63
CA ASN A 292 4.82 3.74 -14.97
C ASN A 292 4.64 4.97 -14.05
N GLU A 293 5.42 5.10 -12.98
CA GLU A 293 5.58 6.32 -12.20
C GLU A 293 6.82 7.15 -12.59
N ASN A 294 7.72 6.61 -13.42
CA ASN A 294 8.85 7.36 -13.99
C ASN A 294 8.40 8.22 -15.19
N ILE A 295 7.65 9.28 -14.88
CA ILE A 295 7.01 10.12 -15.89
C ILE A 295 7.63 11.51 -16.06
N ALA A 296 8.75 11.81 -15.40
CA ALA A 296 9.40 13.12 -15.51
C ALA A 296 10.02 13.34 -16.90
N PRO A 297 9.94 14.55 -17.51
CA PRO A 297 10.54 14.83 -18.81
C PRO A 297 12.06 15.10 -18.72
N SER A 298 12.59 15.32 -17.52
CA SER A 298 14.01 15.26 -17.17
C SER A 298 14.18 14.52 -15.83
N GLY A 299 15.36 13.94 -15.60
CA GLY A 299 15.70 13.31 -14.31
C GLY A 299 14.74 12.19 -13.88
N MET A 300 14.38 12.20 -12.60
CA MET A 300 13.41 11.34 -11.91
C MET A 300 12.35 12.17 -11.15
N GLY A 301 12.58 13.47 -10.95
CA GLY A 301 11.78 14.40 -10.15
C GLY A 301 10.82 15.28 -10.96
N TYR A 302 9.76 15.77 -10.30
CA TYR A 302 9.00 16.94 -10.74
C TYR A 302 8.22 17.60 -9.60
N ALA A 303 7.93 18.89 -9.75
CA ALA A 303 7.05 19.63 -8.84
C ALA A 303 5.59 19.31 -9.11
N ASN A 304 4.95 18.56 -8.20
CA ASN A 304 3.53 18.26 -8.23
C ASN A 304 2.72 19.31 -7.43
N LEU A 305 1.55 19.65 -7.97
CA LEU A 305 0.49 20.42 -7.31
C LEU A 305 -0.84 19.68 -7.51
N PHE A 306 -1.51 19.29 -6.44
CA PHE A 306 -2.68 18.40 -6.45
C PHE A 306 -3.89 18.98 -5.72
N VAL A 307 -5.04 18.84 -6.38
CA VAL A 307 -6.40 19.10 -5.90
C VAL A 307 -7.09 17.75 -5.69
N PRO A 308 -7.37 17.31 -4.45
CA PRO A 308 -8.13 16.09 -4.21
C PRO A 308 -9.63 16.25 -4.48
N ALA A 309 -10.28 15.13 -4.82
CA ALA A 309 -11.73 15.07 -5.02
C ALA A 309 -12.51 15.50 -3.76
N GLY A 310 -13.70 16.08 -3.98
CA GLY A 310 -14.65 16.41 -2.91
C GLY A 310 -14.32 17.69 -2.14
N MET A 311 -13.29 18.45 -2.54
CA MET A 311 -12.99 19.73 -1.92
C MET A 311 -14.10 20.75 -2.17
N LYS A 312 -14.75 21.18 -1.09
CA LYS A 312 -15.81 22.21 -1.10
C LYS A 312 -15.19 23.61 -1.04
N ASN A 313 -14.97 24.22 -2.20
CA ASN A 313 -14.43 25.58 -2.30
C ASN A 313 -15.49 26.63 -1.95
N ARG A 314 -15.19 27.50 -0.96
CA ARG A 314 -16.01 28.67 -0.62
C ARG A 314 -15.46 29.99 -1.20
N ASN A 315 -14.16 30.03 -1.45
CA ASN A 315 -13.39 31.14 -2.01
C ASN A 315 -12.49 30.58 -3.14
N GLU A 316 -11.79 31.43 -3.90
CA GLU A 316 -10.64 30.96 -4.68
C GLU A 316 -9.57 30.35 -3.75
N ASN A 317 -9.10 29.16 -4.09
CA ASN A 317 -8.05 28.44 -3.37
C ASN A 317 -6.85 28.20 -4.27
N ASN A 318 -5.64 28.21 -3.73
CA ASN A 318 -4.45 27.84 -4.50
C ASN A 318 -3.38 27.15 -3.66
N VAL A 319 -2.54 26.39 -4.34
CA VAL A 319 -1.28 25.85 -3.83
C VAL A 319 -0.17 26.18 -4.82
N GLN A 320 1.01 26.50 -4.29
CA GLN A 320 2.13 26.97 -5.10
C GLN A 320 3.48 26.55 -4.54
N TRP A 321 4.43 26.38 -5.45
CA TRP A 321 5.86 26.31 -5.18
C TRP A 321 6.48 27.68 -5.39
N VAL A 322 7.19 28.20 -4.38
CA VAL A 322 7.78 29.54 -4.38
C VAL A 322 9.30 29.47 -4.16
N GLN A 323 10.07 30.23 -4.93
CA GLN A 323 11.52 30.41 -4.77
C GLN A 323 11.92 31.89 -4.98
N ARG A 324 12.90 32.38 -4.22
CA ARG A 324 13.55 33.66 -4.52
C ARG A 324 14.62 33.46 -5.58
N ILE A 325 14.44 34.06 -6.75
CA ILE A 325 15.41 34.06 -7.85
C ILE A 325 16.32 35.29 -7.79
N TYR A 326 17.55 35.12 -8.27
CA TYR A 326 18.58 36.17 -8.33
C TYR A 326 18.85 36.59 -9.76
N LEU A 327 18.96 37.90 -9.98
CA LEU A 327 18.89 38.54 -11.28
C LEU A 327 20.21 39.30 -11.57
N PRO A 328 21.19 38.69 -12.25
CA PRO A 328 22.29 39.45 -12.83
C PRO A 328 21.77 40.43 -13.91
N PRO A 329 22.51 41.49 -14.26
CA PRO A 329 22.16 42.36 -15.36
C PRO A 329 22.12 41.58 -16.68
N SER A 330 20.94 41.55 -17.34
CA SER A 330 20.74 40.84 -18.61
C SER A 330 19.91 41.70 -19.57
N PRO A 331 20.17 41.67 -20.89
CA PRO A 331 19.32 42.35 -21.88
C PRO A 331 17.93 41.71 -22.01
N SER A 332 17.77 40.43 -21.64
CA SER A 332 16.48 39.72 -21.65
C SER A 332 16.40 38.68 -20.54
N TYR A 333 15.18 38.42 -20.07
CA TYR A 333 14.89 37.38 -19.08
C TYR A 333 13.78 36.47 -19.63
N GLU A 334 14.01 35.16 -19.66
CA GLU A 334 13.08 34.17 -20.22
C GLU A 334 13.08 32.92 -19.35
N LEU A 335 11.89 32.31 -19.18
CA LEU A 335 11.72 30.99 -18.56
C LEU A 335 11.12 30.04 -19.58
N THR A 336 11.79 28.91 -19.77
CA THR A 336 11.33 27.80 -20.62
C THR A 336 11.16 26.58 -19.73
N PHE A 337 10.00 25.95 -19.73
CA PHE A 337 9.67 24.88 -18.78
C PHE A 337 8.74 23.84 -19.40
N TRP A 338 8.69 22.66 -18.80
CA TRP A 338 7.68 21.65 -19.09
C TRP A 338 6.57 21.67 -18.04
N HIS A 339 5.34 21.40 -18.47
CA HIS A 339 4.23 21.12 -17.56
C HIS A 339 3.39 19.93 -18.03
N MET A 340 2.80 19.19 -17.10
CA MET A 340 1.75 18.19 -17.37
C MET A 340 0.43 18.58 -16.70
N SER A 341 -0.61 17.79 -16.93
CA SER A 341 -1.92 17.95 -16.32
C SER A 341 -2.63 16.61 -16.31
N THR A 342 -3.29 16.27 -15.21
CA THR A 342 -4.09 15.04 -15.11
C THR A 342 -5.40 15.32 -14.39
N TYR A 343 -6.48 14.77 -14.93
CA TYR A 343 -7.86 15.00 -14.50
C TYR A 343 -8.75 13.85 -15.02
N PRO A 344 -9.93 13.58 -14.41
CA PRO A 344 -10.83 12.52 -14.87
C PRO A 344 -11.39 12.79 -16.27
N ALA A 345 -11.57 11.73 -17.06
CA ALA A 345 -12.11 11.82 -18.42
C ALA A 345 -13.57 12.31 -18.48
N SER A 346 -14.34 12.11 -17.42
CA SER A 346 -15.72 12.59 -17.25
C SER A 346 -15.79 14.08 -16.89
N GLY A 347 -14.75 14.63 -16.25
CA GLY A 347 -14.70 16.01 -15.77
C GLY A 347 -14.03 16.96 -16.76
N LYS A 348 -14.51 18.20 -16.83
CA LYS A 348 -13.78 19.32 -17.45
C LYS A 348 -13.32 20.28 -16.35
N PRO A 349 -12.05 20.25 -15.90
CA PRO A 349 -11.54 21.10 -14.82
C PRO A 349 -11.29 22.55 -15.29
N ILE A 350 -12.32 23.23 -15.80
CA ILE A 350 -12.24 24.58 -16.41
C ILE A 350 -11.92 25.65 -15.35
N SER A 351 -12.37 25.43 -14.12
CA SER A 351 -12.08 26.24 -12.93
C SER A 351 -10.67 26.06 -12.36
N ILE A 352 -9.94 25.02 -12.78
CA ILE A 352 -8.59 24.74 -12.30
C ILE A 352 -7.56 25.27 -13.31
N GLN A 353 -6.60 26.07 -12.84
CA GLN A 353 -5.66 26.78 -13.71
C GLN A 353 -4.21 26.68 -13.21
N LYS A 354 -3.33 26.22 -14.10
CA LYS A 354 -1.87 26.36 -13.98
C LYS A 354 -1.51 27.83 -14.17
N GLN A 355 -0.65 28.36 -13.32
CA GLN A 355 -0.25 29.76 -13.31
C GLN A 355 1.25 29.92 -12.99
N LEU A 356 1.86 30.95 -13.54
CA LEU A 356 3.23 31.38 -13.29
C LEU A 356 3.19 32.82 -12.81
N TRP A 357 3.84 33.11 -11.67
CA TRP A 357 3.89 34.44 -11.07
C TRP A 357 5.33 34.92 -10.87
N ILE A 358 5.53 36.23 -11.04
CA ILE A 358 6.76 36.95 -10.70
C ILE A 358 6.38 38.06 -9.72
N ASP A 359 6.83 37.94 -8.48
CA ASP A 359 6.29 38.66 -7.33
C ASP A 359 4.74 38.54 -7.34
N ASP A 360 4.00 39.64 -7.19
CA ASP A 360 2.53 39.66 -7.23
C ASP A 360 1.95 39.81 -8.66
N CYS A 361 2.75 39.61 -9.71
CA CYS A 361 2.30 39.69 -11.10
C CYS A 361 2.09 38.30 -11.72
N LEU A 362 0.88 38.03 -12.22
CA LEU A 362 0.55 36.83 -13.01
C LEU A 362 1.10 36.98 -14.44
N VAL A 363 2.15 36.23 -14.78
CA VAL A 363 2.89 36.38 -16.06
C VAL A 363 2.50 35.35 -17.14
N TRP A 364 1.97 34.19 -16.74
CA TRP A 364 1.44 33.16 -17.65
C TRP A 364 0.35 32.34 -16.94
N LYS A 365 -0.61 31.81 -17.71
CA LYS A 365 -1.68 30.92 -17.20
C LYS A 365 -2.19 29.98 -18.29
N LYS A 366 -2.54 28.74 -17.92
CA LYS A 366 -3.36 27.83 -18.74
C LYS A 366 -4.43 27.12 -17.89
N PRO A 367 -5.68 27.01 -18.38
CA PRO A 367 -6.64 26.03 -17.85
C PRO A 367 -6.03 24.63 -17.85
N LEU A 368 -6.40 23.79 -16.88
CA LEU A 368 -5.79 22.47 -16.74
C LEU A 368 -6.08 21.57 -17.96
N ASN A 369 -7.27 21.70 -18.53
CA ASN A 369 -7.70 21.01 -19.76
C ASN A 369 -7.24 21.67 -21.08
N ALA A 370 -6.38 22.69 -21.04
CA ALA A 370 -5.79 23.30 -22.24
C ALA A 370 -4.64 22.46 -22.85
N THR A 371 -4.34 21.31 -22.24
CA THR A 371 -3.39 20.30 -22.71
C THR A 371 -3.98 18.91 -22.44
N PRO A 372 -3.70 17.88 -23.27
CA PRO A 372 -4.18 16.53 -23.01
C PRO A 372 -3.73 16.01 -21.64
N SER A 373 -4.59 15.21 -21.00
CA SER A 373 -4.25 14.51 -19.75
C SER A 373 -2.99 13.66 -19.91
N GLU A 374 -2.14 13.63 -18.89
CA GLU A 374 -0.93 12.82 -18.78
C GLU A 374 0.12 13.08 -19.88
N LYS A 375 0.08 14.26 -20.53
CA LYS A 375 1.10 14.69 -21.50
C LYS A 375 1.86 15.92 -21.06
N TRP A 376 3.18 15.81 -21.07
CA TRP A 376 4.09 16.95 -20.90
C TRP A 376 4.10 17.83 -22.15
N VAL A 377 4.03 19.14 -21.93
CA VAL A 377 4.08 20.17 -22.96
C VAL A 377 5.07 21.25 -22.53
N LYS A 378 5.89 21.70 -23.46
CA LYS A 378 6.92 22.72 -23.23
C LYS A 378 6.38 24.12 -23.54
N GLU A 379 6.61 25.06 -22.64
CA GLU A 379 6.24 26.47 -22.76
C GLU A 379 7.48 27.37 -22.66
N THR A 380 7.42 28.56 -23.25
CA THR A 380 8.41 29.63 -23.09
C THR A 380 7.70 30.94 -22.77
N VAL A 381 8.15 31.65 -21.74
CA VAL A 381 7.57 32.91 -21.28
C VAL A 381 8.66 33.98 -21.19
N HIS A 382 8.45 35.11 -21.88
CA HIS A 382 9.34 36.27 -21.79
C HIS A 382 9.05 37.05 -20.50
N LEU A 383 10.02 37.07 -19.59
CA LEU A 383 9.91 37.68 -18.26
C LEU A 383 10.58 39.07 -18.16
N THR A 384 11.25 39.53 -19.22
CA THR A 384 11.91 40.85 -19.28
C THR A 384 11.07 42.02 -18.75
N PRO A 385 9.76 42.16 -19.08
CA PRO A 385 8.94 43.25 -18.56
C PRO A 385 8.75 43.25 -17.03
N TYR A 386 8.90 42.09 -16.39
CA TYR A 386 8.65 41.88 -14.96
C TYR A 386 9.94 41.80 -14.13
N LEU A 387 11.10 41.58 -14.77
CA LEU A 387 12.39 41.36 -14.12
C LEU A 387 13.45 42.44 -14.41
N LYS A 388 13.34 43.20 -15.51
CA LYS A 388 14.36 44.18 -15.91
C LYS A 388 14.57 45.24 -14.81
N GLY A 389 15.82 45.38 -14.36
CA GLY A 389 16.22 46.35 -13.33
C GLY A 389 16.07 45.86 -11.88
N LYS A 390 15.39 44.73 -11.63
CA LYS A 390 15.37 44.08 -10.31
C LYS A 390 16.67 43.32 -10.06
N ARG A 391 17.03 43.13 -8.78
CA ARG A 391 18.15 42.25 -8.35
C ARG A 391 17.69 40.88 -7.86
N THR A 392 16.46 40.79 -7.36
CA THR A 392 15.78 39.54 -6.98
C THR A 392 14.29 39.65 -7.29
N ALA A 393 13.62 38.53 -7.48
CA ALA A 393 12.16 38.42 -7.50
C ALA A 393 11.72 37.11 -6.83
N LEU A 394 10.42 36.97 -6.54
CA LEU A 394 9.80 35.70 -6.17
C LEU A 394 9.22 35.03 -7.42
N LEU A 395 9.74 33.85 -7.77
CA LEU A 395 9.17 32.98 -8.79
C LEU A 395 8.15 32.05 -8.11
N SER A 396 6.92 31.99 -8.61
CA SER A 396 5.92 31.03 -8.12
C SER A 396 5.26 30.22 -9.23
N LEU A 397 5.27 28.90 -9.08
CA LEU A 397 4.49 27.94 -9.87
C LEU A 397 3.23 27.61 -9.09
N ARG A 398 2.04 27.95 -9.60
CA ARG A 398 0.78 27.90 -8.85
C ARG A 398 -0.29 27.08 -9.58
N LEU A 399 -1.08 26.34 -8.81
CA LEU A 399 -2.33 25.72 -9.22
C LEU A 399 -3.46 26.42 -8.43
N SER A 400 -4.30 27.18 -9.15
CA SER A 400 -5.49 27.84 -8.58
C SER A 400 -6.76 27.07 -8.94
N VAL A 401 -7.71 27.04 -8.00
CA VAL A 401 -9.05 26.48 -8.11
C VAL A 401 -10.04 27.61 -7.82
N LYS A 402 -10.84 27.97 -8.83
CA LYS A 402 -11.83 29.04 -8.72
C LYS A 402 -12.99 28.68 -7.79
N GLU A 403 -13.63 29.73 -7.28
CA GLU A 403 -14.83 29.64 -6.45
C GLU A 403 -16.00 28.91 -7.16
N LYS A 404 -16.92 28.37 -6.37
CA LYS A 404 -18.23 27.75 -6.72
C LYS A 404 -18.21 26.32 -7.26
N ASP A 405 -17.08 25.82 -7.74
CA ASP A 405 -16.98 24.43 -8.17
C ASP A 405 -16.59 23.49 -7.01
N GLN A 406 -17.34 22.40 -6.84
CA GLN A 406 -16.83 21.20 -6.18
C GLN A 406 -15.76 20.61 -7.09
N ALA A 407 -14.51 20.61 -6.64
CA ALA A 407 -13.43 20.11 -7.47
C ALA A 407 -13.50 18.57 -7.59
N ASP A 408 -13.55 18.10 -8.83
CA ASP A 408 -12.98 16.81 -9.19
C ASP A 408 -11.50 16.76 -8.79
N TRP A 409 -10.98 15.55 -8.61
CA TRP A 409 -9.55 15.37 -8.42
C TRP A 409 -8.78 15.83 -9.66
N ALA A 410 -7.63 16.47 -9.47
CA ALA A 410 -6.82 16.99 -10.55
C ALA A 410 -5.41 17.34 -10.07
N TYR A 411 -4.39 17.15 -10.90
CA TYR A 411 -3.03 17.61 -10.60
C TYR A 411 -2.30 18.20 -11.80
N ALA A 412 -1.28 19.01 -11.50
CA ALA A 412 -0.35 19.59 -12.46
C ALA A 412 1.09 19.34 -12.01
N GLY A 413 1.90 18.81 -12.92
CA GLY A 413 3.35 18.72 -12.75
C GLY A 413 4.06 19.85 -13.48
N PHE A 414 5.18 20.32 -12.95
CA PHE A 414 6.13 21.24 -13.58
C PHE A 414 7.54 20.67 -13.48
N ASP A 415 8.34 20.81 -14.54
CA ASP A 415 9.73 20.30 -14.56
C ASP A 415 10.64 21.09 -15.53
N HIS A 416 11.96 20.91 -15.36
CA HIS A 416 13.05 21.31 -16.25
C HIS A 416 13.01 22.80 -16.62
N LEU A 417 13.16 23.62 -15.58
CA LEU A 417 13.07 25.08 -15.62
C LEU A 417 14.33 25.71 -16.22
N GLN A 418 14.42 25.72 -17.55
CA GLN A 418 15.53 26.35 -18.28
C GLN A 418 15.39 27.88 -18.24
N THR A 419 16.38 28.57 -17.66
CA THR A 419 16.36 30.03 -17.47
C THR A 419 17.34 30.77 -18.37
N LYS A 420 17.02 32.03 -18.68
CA LYS A 420 17.89 32.97 -19.40
C LYS A 420 17.93 34.29 -18.63
N GLY A 421 19.12 34.80 -18.35
CA GLY A 421 19.33 36.05 -17.60
C GLY A 421 19.14 35.95 -16.09
N PHE A 422 18.75 34.79 -15.55
CA PHE A 422 18.63 34.52 -14.12
C PHE A 422 18.87 33.03 -13.81
N VAL A 423 18.98 32.70 -12.53
CA VAL A 423 19.18 31.32 -12.04
C VAL A 423 18.01 30.89 -11.16
N VAL A 424 17.60 29.63 -11.32
CA VAL A 424 16.72 28.87 -10.42
C VAL A 424 17.54 27.71 -9.86
N GLN A 425 17.43 27.47 -8.56
CA GLN A 425 18.03 26.32 -7.87
C GLN A 425 17.03 25.17 -7.86
N ASN A 426 17.47 23.90 -7.95
CA ASN A 426 16.58 22.73 -7.99
C ASN A 426 15.52 22.88 -9.11
N ALA A 427 16.01 23.08 -10.34
CA ALA A 427 15.21 23.41 -11.53
C ALA A 427 14.59 22.17 -12.22
N ASP A 428 15.07 21.00 -11.80
CA ASP A 428 14.81 19.60 -12.14
C ASP A 428 14.05 18.87 -11.00
N PHE A 429 13.88 19.52 -9.84
CA PHE A 429 13.15 19.00 -8.69
C PHE A 429 13.71 17.68 -8.11
N GLU A 430 14.98 17.34 -8.33
CA GLU A 430 15.63 16.17 -7.73
C GLU A 430 15.85 16.32 -6.22
N GLU A 431 15.89 17.55 -5.70
CA GLU A 431 16.18 17.80 -4.29
C GLU A 431 14.92 18.03 -3.44
N ARG A 432 14.40 16.96 -2.82
CA ARG A 432 13.26 17.06 -1.87
C ARG A 432 13.55 18.04 -0.73
N ASP A 433 12.53 18.82 -0.34
CA ASP A 433 12.55 19.82 0.74
C ASP A 433 13.61 20.94 0.63
N LYS A 434 14.30 21.09 -0.51
CA LYS A 434 15.34 22.12 -0.73
C LYS A 434 14.94 23.15 -1.79
N HIS A 435 15.44 24.38 -1.61
CA HIS A 435 15.32 25.56 -2.50
C HIS A 435 13.90 26.10 -2.77
N TRP A 436 12.87 25.25 -2.75
CA TRP A 436 11.48 25.62 -2.96
C TRP A 436 10.66 25.56 -1.66
N THR A 437 9.69 26.46 -1.53
CA THR A 437 8.73 26.48 -0.41
C THR A 437 7.32 26.23 -0.93
N VAL A 438 6.60 25.27 -0.33
CA VAL A 438 5.16 25.08 -0.58
C VAL A 438 4.38 26.13 0.21
N MET A 439 3.48 26.84 -0.46
CA MET A 439 2.43 27.63 0.18
C MET A 439 1.06 27.14 -0.29
N SER A 440 0.07 27.11 0.59
CA SER A 440 -1.30 26.69 0.26
C SER A 440 -2.34 27.48 1.07
N THR A 441 -3.45 27.84 0.44
CA THR A 441 -4.62 28.45 1.12
C THR A 441 -5.52 27.43 1.80
N SER A 442 -5.36 26.13 1.48
CA SER A 442 -6.21 25.04 1.97
C SER A 442 -5.38 23.84 2.41
N ARG A 443 -5.69 23.25 3.56
CA ARG A 443 -5.03 22.02 4.03
C ARG A 443 -5.19 20.86 3.04
N GLY A 444 -6.26 20.85 2.25
CA GLY A 444 -6.52 19.79 1.26
C GLY A 444 -5.69 19.92 0.00
N LEU A 445 -5.29 21.12 -0.40
CA LEU A 445 -4.38 21.27 -1.55
C LEU A 445 -2.97 20.81 -1.14
N ILE A 446 -2.31 20.10 -2.05
CA ILE A 446 -1.01 19.47 -1.81
C ILE A 446 0.00 20.01 -2.82
N GLY A 447 1.14 20.47 -2.34
CA GLY A 447 2.35 20.66 -3.15
C GLY A 447 3.39 19.70 -2.63
N GLU A 448 3.98 18.90 -3.51
CA GLU A 448 5.02 17.92 -3.17
C GLU A 448 5.98 17.74 -4.35
N ILE A 449 7.23 17.37 -4.07
CA ILE A 449 8.15 16.93 -5.11
C ILE A 449 7.95 15.43 -5.25
N LEU A 450 7.49 14.99 -6.41
CA LEU A 450 7.39 13.58 -6.75
C LEU A 450 8.69 13.19 -7.44
N ILE A 451 9.45 12.29 -6.81
CA ILE A 451 10.61 11.64 -7.41
C ILE A 451 10.29 10.16 -7.52
N TYR A 452 10.42 9.62 -8.72
CA TYR A 452 10.35 8.19 -8.99
C TYR A 452 11.40 7.43 -8.17
N ASP A 453 11.03 6.26 -7.67
CA ASP A 453 11.86 5.44 -6.80
C ASP A 453 11.82 3.98 -7.30
N PRO A 454 12.83 3.51 -8.07
CA PRO A 454 12.88 2.13 -8.54
C PRO A 454 12.99 1.11 -7.40
N GLY A 455 13.44 1.53 -6.22
CA GLY A 455 13.53 0.71 -5.00
C GLY A 455 12.30 0.82 -4.09
N ARG A 456 11.25 1.55 -4.49
CA ARG A 456 10.12 1.93 -3.60
C ARG A 456 9.50 0.74 -2.88
N ARG A 457 9.12 -0.30 -3.64
CA ARG A 457 8.47 -1.51 -3.10
C ARG A 457 9.30 -2.17 -2.01
N TYR A 458 10.59 -2.37 -2.29
CA TYR A 458 11.54 -2.93 -1.33
C TYR A 458 11.67 -2.05 -0.09
N ARG A 459 11.83 -0.73 -0.25
CA ARG A 459 11.96 0.21 0.89
C ARG A 459 10.70 0.27 1.75
N VAL A 460 9.51 0.25 1.15
CA VAL A 460 8.23 0.14 1.86
C VAL A 460 8.16 -1.18 2.64
N TYR A 461 8.50 -2.31 2.01
CA TYR A 461 8.52 -3.63 2.66
C TYR A 461 9.51 -3.67 3.84
N GLN A 462 10.74 -3.16 3.68
CA GLN A 462 11.72 -3.12 4.78
C GLN A 462 11.27 -2.20 5.93
N ALA A 463 10.65 -1.05 5.63
CA ALA A 463 10.09 -0.16 6.65
C ALA A 463 9.00 -0.88 7.47
N ILE A 464 8.06 -1.57 6.81
CA ILE A 464 6.99 -2.33 7.48
C ILE A 464 7.56 -3.46 8.32
N LYS A 465 8.43 -4.29 7.72
CA LYS A 465 9.16 -5.39 8.39
C LYS A 465 9.87 -4.95 9.67
N THR A 466 10.55 -3.81 9.64
CA THR A 466 11.30 -3.28 10.80
C THR A 466 10.37 -3.02 11.98
N HIS A 467 9.27 -2.30 11.75
CA HIS A 467 8.35 -1.89 12.82
C HIS A 467 7.46 -3.05 13.29
N LEU A 468 7.06 -3.96 12.39
CA LEU A 468 6.35 -5.18 12.77
C LEU A 468 7.25 -6.15 13.54
N THR A 469 8.54 -6.27 13.21
CA THR A 469 9.49 -7.09 14.01
C THR A 469 9.67 -6.52 15.41
N ALA A 470 9.78 -5.19 15.56
CA ALA A 470 9.82 -4.55 16.88
C ALA A 470 8.52 -4.74 17.68
N PHE A 471 7.36 -4.68 17.02
CA PHE A 471 6.07 -4.89 17.67
C PHE A 471 5.83 -6.36 18.06
N ASP A 472 6.19 -7.31 17.20
CA ASP A 472 6.09 -8.76 17.44
C ASP A 472 6.98 -9.22 18.60
N LEU A 473 8.21 -8.67 18.68
CA LEU A 473 9.12 -8.87 19.82
C LEU A 473 8.57 -8.22 21.11
N TYR A 474 7.98 -7.03 21.03
CA TYR A 474 7.33 -6.39 22.19
C TYR A 474 6.18 -7.24 22.72
N GLN A 475 5.25 -7.68 21.86
CA GLN A 475 4.14 -8.56 22.26
C GLN A 475 4.67 -9.87 22.84
N THR A 476 5.60 -10.54 22.15
CA THR A 476 6.13 -11.83 22.58
C THR A 476 6.88 -11.73 23.91
N MET A 477 7.64 -10.65 24.16
CA MET A 477 8.30 -10.45 25.45
C MET A 477 7.28 -10.22 26.57
N VAL A 478 6.31 -9.32 26.37
CA VAL A 478 5.27 -9.00 27.38
C VAL A 478 4.35 -10.19 27.66
N GLU A 479 4.16 -11.10 26.72
CA GLU A 479 3.43 -12.37 26.93
C GLU A 479 4.28 -13.49 27.56
N SER A 480 5.61 -13.36 27.62
CA SER A 480 6.52 -14.47 28.00
C SER A 480 7.24 -14.30 29.35
N THR A 481 7.18 -13.12 29.99
CA THR A 481 7.87 -12.86 31.26
C THR A 481 7.03 -12.03 32.23
N ASP A 482 7.04 -12.43 33.50
CA ASP A 482 6.51 -11.64 34.61
C ASP A 482 7.48 -10.53 35.07
N GLN A 483 8.72 -10.49 34.55
CA GLN A 483 9.75 -9.54 34.98
C GLN A 483 9.43 -8.11 34.54
N PRO A 484 9.19 -7.15 35.46
CA PRO A 484 8.88 -5.77 35.10
C PRO A 484 10.02 -5.06 34.36
N LEU A 485 11.27 -5.53 34.49
CA LEU A 485 12.43 -4.98 33.79
C LEU A 485 12.39 -5.30 32.29
N LEU A 486 12.21 -6.58 31.91
CA LEU A 486 12.15 -6.99 30.50
C LEU A 486 10.94 -6.38 29.79
N ALA A 487 9.80 -6.29 30.45
CA ALA A 487 8.61 -5.62 29.93
C ALA A 487 8.88 -4.12 29.64
N ARG A 488 9.54 -3.40 30.56
CA ARG A 488 9.94 -1.99 30.34
C ARG A 488 10.99 -1.83 29.24
N GLN A 489 11.96 -2.74 29.14
CA GLN A 489 12.96 -2.70 28.08
C GLN A 489 12.33 -2.96 26.70
N ALA A 490 11.39 -3.90 26.59
CA ALA A 490 10.63 -4.12 25.37
C ALA A 490 9.76 -2.90 25.00
N ASP A 491 9.14 -2.25 25.99
CA ASP A 491 8.37 -1.01 25.79
C ASP A 491 9.26 0.11 25.24
N HIS A 492 10.40 0.34 25.88
CA HIS A 492 11.40 1.32 25.49
C HIS A 492 11.98 1.04 24.09
N LEU A 493 12.37 -0.20 23.81
CA LEU A 493 12.85 -0.66 22.50
C LEU A 493 11.85 -0.32 21.39
N LEU A 494 10.57 -0.64 21.58
CA LEU A 494 9.52 -0.34 20.61
C LEU A 494 9.37 1.18 20.41
N ASN A 495 9.41 1.97 21.49
CA ASN A 495 9.38 3.44 21.37
C ASN A 495 10.61 3.98 20.61
N CYS A 496 11.81 3.46 20.86
CA CYS A 496 13.04 3.84 20.17
C CYS A 496 12.97 3.54 18.67
N VAL A 497 12.48 2.36 18.26
CA VAL A 497 12.31 2.02 16.83
C VAL A 497 11.25 2.91 16.17
N LEU A 498 10.10 3.14 16.83
CA LEU A 498 9.07 4.06 16.34
C LEU A 498 9.61 5.49 16.16
N LEU A 499 10.55 5.92 17.02
CA LEU A 499 11.21 7.23 16.99
C LEU A 499 12.46 7.30 16.08
N LYS A 500 12.89 6.20 15.44
CA LYS A 500 14.18 6.10 14.71
C LYS A 500 15.41 6.44 15.56
N GLN A 501 15.37 6.02 16.82
CA GLN A 501 16.50 6.09 17.77
C GLN A 501 17.31 4.79 17.70
N ASP A 502 17.80 4.46 16.51
CA ASP A 502 18.30 3.12 16.17
C ASP A 502 19.49 2.68 17.06
N GLN A 503 20.36 3.61 17.46
CA GLN A 503 21.47 3.34 18.39
C GLN A 503 20.98 2.98 19.81
N SER A 504 19.97 3.69 20.33
CA SER A 504 19.34 3.37 21.62
C SER A 504 18.58 2.04 21.57
N ALA A 505 17.97 1.72 20.42
CA ALA A 505 17.34 0.42 20.18
C ALA A 505 18.37 -0.73 20.19
N LEU A 506 19.52 -0.57 19.51
CA LEU A 506 20.61 -1.56 19.52
C LEU A 506 21.16 -1.80 20.94
N GLN A 507 21.46 -0.74 21.69
CA GLN A 507 21.88 -0.85 23.10
C GLN A 507 20.82 -1.54 23.99
N THR A 508 19.53 -1.28 23.73
CA THR A 508 18.44 -1.94 24.46
C THR A 508 18.36 -3.44 24.14
N LEU A 509 18.58 -3.84 22.88
CA LEU A 509 18.61 -5.25 22.45
C LEU A 509 19.75 -6.04 23.10
N GLU A 510 20.93 -5.44 23.24
CA GLU A 510 22.07 -6.03 23.96
C GLU A 510 21.73 -6.27 25.44
N GLN A 511 21.20 -5.26 26.13
CA GLN A 511 20.80 -5.37 27.54
C GLN A 511 19.65 -6.39 27.74
N MET A 512 18.66 -6.40 26.85
CA MET A 512 17.58 -7.40 26.86
C MET A 512 18.13 -8.82 26.69
N THR A 513 19.13 -9.02 25.83
CA THR A 513 19.78 -10.33 25.65
C THR A 513 20.40 -10.83 26.95
N GLN A 514 21.18 -9.99 27.64
CA GLN A 514 21.82 -10.35 28.91
C GLN A 514 20.77 -10.67 29.98
N ASN A 515 19.78 -9.79 30.18
CA ASN A 515 18.73 -9.99 31.18
C ASN A 515 17.91 -11.27 30.92
N LEU A 516 17.57 -11.55 29.66
CA LEU A 516 16.83 -12.75 29.25
C LEU A 516 17.62 -14.06 29.45
N ILE A 517 18.95 -14.03 29.29
CA ILE A 517 19.80 -15.20 29.57
C ILE A 517 19.67 -15.61 31.04
N PHE A 518 19.67 -14.66 31.98
CA PHE A 518 19.64 -14.95 33.42
C PHE A 518 18.24 -15.06 34.04
N ASP A 519 17.18 -14.54 33.39
CA ASP A 519 15.81 -14.63 33.90
C ASP A 519 15.33 -16.08 34.10
N LYS A 520 14.92 -16.47 35.32
CA LYS A 520 14.48 -17.83 35.62
C LYS A 520 12.99 -18.08 35.34
N SER A 521 12.15 -17.05 35.09
CA SER A 521 10.73 -17.25 34.77
C SER A 521 10.49 -17.64 33.30
N VAL A 522 11.29 -17.13 32.37
CA VAL A 522 11.10 -17.44 30.93
C VAL A 522 11.59 -18.85 30.62
N SER A 523 10.71 -19.69 30.07
CA SER A 523 11.04 -21.06 29.67
C SER A 523 12.16 -21.12 28.62
N LEU A 524 12.96 -22.19 28.61
CA LEU A 524 14.09 -22.34 27.68
C LEU A 524 13.70 -22.21 26.19
N MET A 525 12.50 -22.68 25.82
CA MET A 525 11.98 -22.54 24.46
C MET A 525 11.59 -21.08 24.14
N ALA A 526 10.95 -20.38 25.08
CA ALA A 526 10.62 -18.96 24.93
C ALA A 526 11.88 -18.10 24.86
N LYS A 527 12.90 -18.35 25.70
CA LYS A 527 14.22 -17.70 25.60
C LYS A 527 14.85 -17.88 24.23
N LYS A 528 14.88 -19.12 23.72
CA LYS A 528 15.47 -19.42 22.41
C LYS A 528 14.78 -18.63 21.29
N ARG A 529 13.44 -18.56 21.31
CA ARG A 529 12.66 -17.74 20.36
C ARG A 529 12.98 -16.25 20.50
N LEU A 530 12.90 -15.71 21.72
CA LEU A 530 13.12 -14.29 21.97
C LEU A 530 14.54 -13.83 21.60
N ILE A 531 15.58 -14.64 21.87
CA ILE A 531 16.96 -14.35 21.45
C ILE A 531 17.07 -14.32 19.91
N GLN A 532 16.39 -15.23 19.20
CA GLN A 532 16.35 -15.21 17.73
C GLN A 532 15.64 -13.97 17.17
N GLU A 533 14.56 -13.51 17.83
CA GLU A 533 13.81 -12.32 17.44
C GLU A 533 14.57 -11.01 17.75
N ILE A 534 15.26 -10.96 18.89
CA ILE A 534 16.21 -9.89 19.26
C ILE A 534 17.33 -9.79 18.21
N TYR A 535 17.97 -10.91 17.85
CA TYR A 535 19.03 -10.93 16.84
C TYR A 535 18.52 -10.57 15.43
N GLN A 536 17.31 -10.99 15.07
CA GLN A 536 16.67 -10.58 13.82
C GLN A 536 16.48 -9.06 13.77
N LEU A 537 15.95 -8.44 14.83
CA LEU A 537 15.77 -6.99 14.88
C LEU A 537 17.11 -6.23 14.92
N TYR A 538 18.08 -6.71 15.70
CA TYR A 538 19.43 -6.14 15.75
C TYR A 538 20.03 -6.02 14.35
N ARG A 539 20.02 -7.12 13.57
CA ARG A 539 20.57 -7.12 12.20
C ARG A 539 19.84 -6.19 11.23
N ILE A 540 18.54 -5.96 11.43
CA ILE A 540 17.76 -5.01 10.61
C ILE A 540 18.18 -3.56 10.92
N LEU A 541 18.29 -3.21 12.20
CA LEU A 541 18.65 -1.86 12.65
C LEU A 541 20.13 -1.53 12.39
N ASP A 542 21.03 -2.47 12.63
CA ASP A 542 22.46 -2.33 12.35
C ASP A 542 22.71 -2.06 10.86
N ALA A 543 22.13 -2.88 9.97
CA ALA A 543 22.22 -2.69 8.52
C ALA A 543 21.63 -1.35 8.05
N GLN A 544 20.53 -0.87 8.66
CA GLN A 544 20.00 0.47 8.39
C GLN A 544 20.98 1.57 8.86
N SER A 545 21.60 1.41 10.03
CA SER A 545 22.58 2.38 10.55
C SER A 545 23.85 2.46 9.69
N LEU A 546 24.30 1.35 9.12
CA LEU A 546 25.43 1.27 8.20
C LEU A 546 25.06 1.85 6.82
N GLY A 547 23.87 1.53 6.30
CA GLY A 547 23.34 2.10 5.06
C GLY A 547 23.21 3.62 5.12
N ASN A 548 22.67 4.16 6.21
CA ASN A 548 22.57 5.60 6.43
C ASN A 548 23.97 6.28 6.43
N LYS A 549 24.95 5.71 7.14
CA LYS A 549 26.35 6.21 7.11
C LYS A 549 26.96 6.17 5.71
N ALA A 550 26.69 5.12 4.93
CA ALA A 550 27.17 5.02 3.55
C ALA A 550 26.54 6.08 2.63
N VAL A 551 25.26 6.41 2.82
CA VAL A 551 24.54 7.47 2.09
C VAL A 551 25.00 8.87 2.52
N ASP A 552 25.20 9.11 3.81
CA ASP A 552 25.75 10.39 4.30
C ASP A 552 27.16 10.63 3.73
N LEU A 553 28.00 9.59 3.67
CA LEU A 553 29.33 9.66 3.07
C LEU A 553 29.28 9.84 1.54
N SER A 554 28.43 9.09 0.82
CA SER A 554 28.32 9.24 -0.64
C SER A 554 27.68 10.56 -1.05
N SER A 555 26.89 11.20 -0.19
CA SER A 555 26.37 12.57 -0.41
C SER A 555 27.47 13.65 -0.50
N SER A 556 28.74 13.31 -0.23
CA SER A 556 29.89 14.21 -0.34
C SER A 556 30.71 14.08 -1.64
N THR A 557 30.52 13.02 -2.45
CA THR A 557 31.30 12.78 -3.69
C THR A 557 30.48 12.11 -4.80
N ALA A 558 30.88 12.35 -6.06
CA ALA A 558 30.11 12.05 -7.26
C ALA A 558 29.69 10.57 -7.49
N PHE A 559 28.69 10.44 -8.37
CA PHE A 559 28.14 9.21 -8.94
C PHE A 559 29.13 8.05 -9.14
N PHE A 560 28.66 6.83 -8.84
CA PHE A 560 29.19 5.59 -9.39
C PHE A 560 28.04 4.72 -9.90
N ASP A 561 28.07 4.38 -11.19
CA ASP A 561 27.29 3.27 -11.72
C ASP A 561 27.86 1.95 -11.20
N ILE A 562 26.98 1.04 -10.79
CA ILE A 562 27.36 -0.33 -10.39
C ILE A 562 26.82 -1.30 -11.45
N PRO A 563 27.67 -1.82 -12.36
CA PRO A 563 27.27 -2.89 -13.27
C PRO A 563 27.09 -4.20 -12.49
N CYS A 564 26.07 -4.97 -12.86
CA CYS A 564 25.81 -6.28 -12.25
C CYS A 564 26.86 -7.33 -12.63
N THR A 565 27.16 -8.22 -11.67
CA THR A 565 27.84 -9.52 -11.81
C THR A 565 29.23 -9.58 -12.45
N PRO A 566 30.26 -10.06 -11.71
CA PRO A 566 31.41 -10.73 -12.33
C PRO A 566 31.08 -12.20 -12.63
N GLU A 567 31.47 -12.69 -13.80
CA GLU A 567 31.42 -14.12 -14.12
C GLU A 567 32.55 -14.89 -13.41
N ILE A 568 32.32 -16.16 -13.09
CA ILE A 568 33.35 -17.06 -12.55
C ILE A 568 34.00 -17.79 -13.73
N PRO A 569 35.32 -17.63 -13.99
CA PRO A 569 35.97 -18.35 -15.07
C PRO A 569 36.10 -19.84 -14.75
N ILE A 570 35.47 -20.68 -15.58
CA ILE A 570 35.73 -22.12 -15.60
C ILE A 570 37.10 -22.33 -16.25
N ASN A 571 38.04 -22.93 -15.52
CA ASN A 571 39.36 -23.27 -16.05
C ASN A 571 39.43 -24.80 -16.29
N SER A 572 39.83 -25.22 -17.49
CA SER A 572 39.82 -26.62 -17.92
C SER A 572 41.24 -27.18 -18.11
N ASP A 573 41.35 -28.50 -17.89
CA ASP A 573 42.52 -29.35 -18.16
C ASP A 573 43.78 -29.06 -17.29
N THR A 574 44.43 -30.06 -16.69
CA THR A 574 44.95 -31.28 -17.34
C THR A 574 45.26 -32.43 -16.34
N HIS A 575 45.56 -33.61 -16.89
CA HIS A 575 46.34 -34.72 -16.31
C HIS A 575 45.74 -35.66 -15.24
N SER A 576 45.08 -36.69 -15.76
CA SER A 576 45.25 -38.12 -15.42
C SER A 576 46.42 -38.54 -14.49
N ARG A 577 46.13 -39.44 -13.53
CA ARG A 577 46.39 -40.87 -13.74
C ARG A 577 45.66 -41.79 -12.73
N ALA A 578 45.37 -42.99 -13.23
CA ALA A 578 45.11 -44.28 -12.57
C ALA A 578 44.73 -44.30 -11.08
N ASP A 579 43.64 -45.02 -10.78
CA ASP A 579 43.77 -46.15 -9.86
C ASP A 579 42.89 -47.34 -10.25
N ARG A 580 43.19 -48.54 -9.72
CA ARG A 580 42.39 -49.77 -9.86
C ARG A 580 42.15 -50.35 -8.47
N HIS A 581 40.95 -50.84 -8.16
CA HIS A 581 40.70 -52.24 -7.75
C HIS A 581 39.26 -52.48 -7.20
N ILE A 582 38.53 -53.34 -7.92
CA ILE A 582 37.76 -54.52 -7.44
C ILE A 582 36.75 -54.40 -6.26
N ALA A 583 35.58 -55.04 -6.48
CA ALA A 583 34.48 -55.41 -5.56
C ALA A 583 33.48 -54.29 -5.16
N GLY A 584 32.18 -54.56 -5.08
CA GLY A 584 31.44 -55.77 -5.49
C GLY A 584 29.98 -55.82 -4.98
N PHE A 585 29.13 -56.65 -5.61
CA PHE A 585 27.73 -56.98 -5.22
C PHE A 585 26.68 -55.83 -5.26
N THR A 586 25.39 -56.03 -5.61
CA THR A 586 24.72 -56.97 -6.56
C THR A 586 23.29 -56.49 -6.88
N ASN A 587 22.79 -56.88 -8.07
CA ASN A 587 21.41 -57.27 -8.39
C ASN A 587 20.21 -56.28 -8.42
N HIS A 588 19.67 -56.20 -9.64
CA HIS A 588 18.26 -56.45 -10.01
C HIS A 588 17.13 -55.51 -9.53
N GLN A 589 16.52 -54.84 -10.50
CA GLN A 589 15.19 -55.26 -10.99
C GLN A 589 15.07 -55.08 -12.51
N LYS A 590 14.14 -55.80 -13.15
CA LYS A 590 13.93 -55.84 -14.62
C LYS A 590 12.57 -55.24 -15.02
N SER A 591 12.47 -54.89 -16.30
CA SER A 591 11.31 -54.29 -16.97
C SER A 591 10.35 -55.32 -17.62
N PHE A 592 9.36 -54.79 -18.36
CA PHE A 592 8.34 -55.45 -19.20
C PHE A 592 7.07 -55.94 -18.46
N GLY A 593 5.88 -55.92 -19.09
CA GLY A 593 5.58 -55.54 -20.49
C GLY A 593 4.09 -55.30 -20.78
N GLU A 594 3.78 -55.06 -22.06
CA GLU A 594 2.44 -54.72 -22.59
C GLU A 594 1.58 -55.96 -22.89
N HIS A 595 0.24 -55.79 -23.00
CA HIS A 595 -0.52 -56.15 -24.21
C HIS A 595 -2.01 -55.73 -24.21
N ASP A 596 -2.46 -55.31 -25.40
CA ASP A 596 -3.77 -55.51 -26.08
C ASP A 596 -4.67 -56.69 -25.60
N ARG A 597 -6.00 -56.79 -25.81
CA ARG A 597 -7.08 -56.15 -26.65
C ARG A 597 -8.46 -56.61 -26.04
N THR A 598 -9.73 -56.42 -26.45
CA THR A 598 -10.63 -55.83 -27.51
C THR A 598 -12.09 -55.95 -26.94
N SER A 599 -13.24 -55.43 -27.42
CA SER A 599 -13.73 -54.38 -28.35
C SER A 599 -15.30 -54.34 -28.30
N HIS A 600 -16.01 -53.67 -29.23
CA HIS A 600 -17.50 -53.58 -29.40
C HIS A 600 -18.32 -52.75 -28.36
N SER A 601 -19.47 -52.10 -28.66
CA SER A 601 -19.97 -51.43 -29.89
C SER A 601 -21.30 -50.64 -29.63
N HIS A 602 -21.30 -49.30 -29.79
CA HIS A 602 -22.30 -48.40 -30.44
C HIS A 602 -23.85 -48.51 -30.19
N PRO A 603 -24.66 -47.46 -30.49
CA PRO A 603 -24.41 -46.00 -30.53
C PRO A 603 -25.53 -45.13 -29.88
N GLY A 604 -25.32 -43.81 -29.74
CA GLY A 604 -26.39 -42.86 -29.38
C GLY A 604 -26.04 -41.39 -29.64
N HIS A 605 -26.81 -40.69 -30.49
CA HIS A 605 -26.59 -39.27 -30.82
C HIS A 605 -27.46 -38.31 -29.99
N LYS A 606 -26.90 -37.16 -29.57
CA LYS A 606 -27.24 -35.84 -30.18
C LYS A 606 -26.46 -34.65 -29.59
N LYS A 607 -25.96 -33.80 -30.49
CA LYS A 607 -25.71 -32.34 -30.38
C LYS A 607 -24.95 -31.82 -29.14
N GLN A 608 -23.67 -31.51 -29.35
CA GLN A 608 -22.97 -30.43 -28.66
C GLN A 608 -22.36 -29.49 -29.71
N THR A 609 -22.45 -28.17 -29.52
CA THR A 609 -22.04 -27.17 -30.53
C THR A 609 -20.63 -26.64 -30.27
N MET A 610 -19.77 -26.67 -31.30
CA MET A 610 -18.46 -26.02 -31.27
C MET A 610 -18.59 -24.48 -31.32
N ALA A 611 -17.76 -23.78 -30.53
CA ALA A 611 -17.59 -22.33 -30.62
C ALA A 611 -16.18 -21.88 -30.19
N ASN A 612 -15.12 -22.50 -30.75
CA ASN A 612 -13.75 -22.00 -30.57
C ASN A 612 -13.51 -20.74 -31.42
N ARG A 613 -13.20 -19.60 -30.79
CA ARG A 613 -12.45 -18.48 -31.40
C ARG A 613 -11.55 -17.82 -30.37
N ALA A 614 -10.30 -17.57 -30.74
CA ALA A 614 -9.27 -17.02 -29.88
C ALA A 614 -9.03 -15.52 -30.13
N TRP A 615 -8.84 -14.77 -29.04
CA TRP A 615 -8.26 -13.42 -28.93
C TRP A 615 -7.58 -13.37 -27.53
N SER A 616 -6.47 -12.69 -27.28
CA SER A 616 -5.55 -11.98 -28.20
C SER A 616 -4.19 -11.72 -27.54
N THR A 617 -3.14 -11.74 -28.36
CA THR A 617 -1.89 -11.01 -28.10
C THR A 617 -1.80 -9.85 -29.09
N PHE A 618 -1.19 -8.72 -28.71
CA PHE A 618 -0.20 -7.99 -29.53
C PHE A 618 0.37 -6.76 -28.81
N LEU A 619 1.63 -6.42 -29.13
CA LEU A 619 2.27 -5.13 -28.87
C LEU A 619 2.11 -4.21 -30.11
N PRO A 620 2.31 -2.87 -29.98
CA PRO A 620 1.85 -1.90 -30.99
C PRO A 620 2.93 -1.49 -32.01
N ASP A 621 2.49 -1.07 -33.21
CA ASP A 621 3.18 0.01 -33.96
C ASP A 621 2.22 0.83 -34.88
N ARG A 622 2.75 1.89 -35.50
CA ARG A 622 2.12 3.07 -36.12
C ARG A 622 0.92 2.89 -37.10
N SER A 623 -0.13 3.69 -36.87
CA SER A 623 -0.59 4.88 -37.67
C SER A 623 -0.78 4.79 -39.22
N PRO A 624 -1.65 5.60 -39.86
CA PRO A 624 -3.03 6.01 -39.53
C PRO A 624 -4.00 5.97 -40.74
N ALA A 625 -5.26 6.42 -40.53
CA ALA A 625 -6.15 7.18 -41.44
C ALA A 625 -7.56 6.60 -41.70
N CYS A 626 -8.50 7.53 -41.93
CA CYS A 626 -9.88 7.41 -42.40
C CYS A 626 -10.87 6.55 -41.57
N GLU A 627 -12.19 6.79 -41.57
CA GLU A 627 -13.10 7.95 -41.61
C GLU A 627 -14.51 7.40 -41.92
N ASN A 628 -15.58 8.12 -41.54
CA ASN A 628 -16.99 7.82 -41.85
C ASN A 628 -17.59 6.50 -41.30
N CYS A 629 -18.33 6.61 -40.18
CA CYS A 629 -19.72 6.14 -40.19
C CYS A 629 -20.60 6.90 -39.17
N ARG A 630 -21.46 7.82 -39.64
CA ARG A 630 -22.55 8.43 -38.85
C ARG A 630 -23.88 7.76 -39.22
N ARG A 631 -24.69 7.36 -38.23
CA ARG A 631 -26.16 7.58 -38.21
C ARG A 631 -26.77 7.24 -36.84
N HIS A 632 -27.88 7.90 -36.53
CA HIS A 632 -28.51 7.92 -35.21
C HIS A 632 -29.33 6.66 -34.88
N ARG A 633 -29.43 6.36 -33.58
CA ARG A 633 -30.72 6.20 -32.89
C ARG A 633 -30.67 6.94 -31.55
N GLN A 634 -31.74 7.66 -31.21
CA GLN A 634 -31.99 8.19 -29.87
C GLN A 634 -33.05 7.30 -29.20
N TRP A 635 -32.84 6.90 -27.95
CA TRP A 635 -33.89 6.52 -27.00
C TRP A 635 -33.48 7.03 -25.59
N PRO A 636 -34.42 7.37 -24.69
CA PRO A 636 -34.12 8.17 -23.51
C PRO A 636 -33.99 7.36 -22.21
N GLY A 637 -33.25 7.92 -21.24
CA GLY A 637 -33.40 7.62 -19.81
C GLY A 637 -32.61 6.40 -19.30
N GLY A 638 -31.52 6.66 -18.58
CA GLY A 638 -30.78 5.66 -17.82
C GLY A 638 -29.55 6.30 -17.16
N PHE A 639 -29.37 6.09 -15.85
CA PHE A 639 -28.16 6.53 -15.15
C PHE A 639 -26.95 5.70 -15.62
N GLN A 640 -25.81 6.36 -15.80
CA GLN A 640 -24.50 5.72 -15.88
C GLN A 640 -23.56 6.46 -14.93
N GLU A 641 -23.04 5.75 -13.93
CA GLU A 641 -21.90 6.17 -13.12
C GLU A 641 -20.64 5.43 -13.63
N CYS A 642 -19.46 5.91 -13.25
CA CYS A 642 -18.18 5.65 -13.93
C CYS A 642 -17.35 4.51 -13.35
#